data_AF-A0A9P4L7W0-F1
#
_entry.id   AF-A0A9P4L7W0-F1
#
_cell.length_a   1.000
_cell.length_b   1.000
_cell.length_c   1.000
_cell.angle_alpha   90.00
_cell.angle_beta   90.00
_cell.angle_gamma   90.00
#
_symmetry.space_group_name_H-M   'P 1'
#
loop_
_entity.id
_entity.type
_entity.pdbx_description
1 polymer ?
#
loop_
_entity_poly.entity_id
_entity_poly.type
_entity_poly.pdbx_seq_one_letter_code
_entity_poly.pdbx_strand_id
1 'polypeptide(L)'
;MAPDRGLPQPGNERVGHDEETEDDALSRRGPGARNYLAEQASQPQNFTLRGVLAGLAIGVLICFSNMYFGLQTGWVSSMAMPSALIGFAYFKVVARTLKIPFTPVENVLVQSVAGSVGTMPLGCGFVGVIPALNYLLKPEENGPLDISLWKLIVWSVGICFFGVVFAVPLRREMIIREKLKFPSGTATALLIKVLHGDEKSKTVATRGRRRDGDEVDESEEEAQGLLQGSSTQREEHDLRPSVDDDVRDHDSEQELGDDGDWKSKIRLLLISFAGSALYTVVSYFLPQLHDIPVFGLPLANTWLWTLNPSPAYVGQGIIMGPATTLHMLLGAVIGWGILSPLAKHKGWAPGPVSDWTNGSKGWIVWISLAIMLVDSLVSLGWLILRPLISIGKAYYPTAKQTFQTHSWKELFTLNITSKQRYTPLHDDTSANPISAIKHHLAEGAEPDAPPEHLVSSRTTIIGMIASLVLCIIAVHVSFPNLIPLRLTILALFLSLFLSVMGVRALGETDLNPVSGISKLTQLVFALVTPTTGPGAKNAVIINLVAGAISESAALQAGDLLQDLKCGHLLGAAPNAQFWGQMIGSAVGAVLSAVVYKLYTNVYTIPGGLFEVPTGYVWVFTARLVTGKGLPPMVKEWASGAAVIFAVGTMVRVWGNNRKQRGLSGWWIDFVPGGIAVAVGMYNTPSFTLARTIGGLISLWWRRWKGRSETPIIVLASGLILGEGLFSIVNLLLASLKVPHL
;
A
#
# COMPACT_ATOMS: atom_id res chain seq x y z
N MET A 1 92.63 0.51 25.31
CA MET A 1 92.30 -0.07 24.00
C MET A 1 90.89 0.35 23.64
N ALA A 2 90.75 1.36 22.77
CA ALA A 2 89.71 1.36 21.75
C ALA A 2 90.37 0.77 20.47
N PRO A 3 89.63 0.27 19.44
CA PRO A 3 88.90 1.18 18.54
C PRO A 3 87.62 0.65 17.83
N ASP A 4 86.86 1.64 17.34
CA ASP A 4 86.14 1.79 16.06
C ASP A 4 85.01 0.88 15.51
N ARG A 5 83.82 1.53 15.39
CA ARG A 5 83.01 1.87 14.19
C ARG A 5 82.79 0.86 13.04
N GLY A 6 81.50 0.67 12.72
CA GLY A 6 81.00 0.36 11.37
C GLY A 6 79.48 0.20 11.30
N LEU A 7 78.76 1.17 10.71
CA LEU A 7 77.34 1.11 10.31
C LEU A 7 77.13 0.17 9.10
N PRO A 8 75.92 -0.37 8.88
CA PRO A 8 75.02 0.23 7.87
C PRO A 8 73.51 0.26 8.26
N GLN A 9 72.80 1.30 7.80
CA GLN A 9 71.31 1.43 7.77
C GLN A 9 70.76 0.99 6.39
N PRO A 10 69.44 1.04 6.08
CA PRO A 10 68.21 0.80 6.87
C PRO A 10 67.23 -0.18 6.14
N GLY A 11 66.21 -0.71 6.84
CA GLY A 11 65.20 -1.58 6.22
C GLY A 11 63.86 -1.68 6.96
N ASN A 12 63.04 -0.63 6.81
CA ASN A 12 61.56 -0.63 6.71
C ASN A 12 60.78 -1.79 7.41
N GLU A 13 60.48 -1.67 8.71
CA GLU A 13 59.43 -2.49 9.34
C GLU A 13 58.07 -1.81 9.14
N ARG A 14 57.21 -2.47 8.36
CA ARG A 14 55.79 -2.12 8.20
C ARG A 14 55.07 -2.44 9.50
N VAL A 15 54.46 -1.42 10.09
CA VAL A 15 53.41 -1.56 11.11
C VAL A 15 52.27 -2.37 10.48
N GLY A 16 51.96 -3.52 11.08
CA GLY A 16 50.80 -4.33 10.68
C GLY A 16 49.52 -3.54 10.94
N HIS A 17 48.72 -3.38 9.89
CA HIS A 17 47.32 -3.03 10.03
C HIS A 17 46.60 -4.27 10.57
N ASP A 18 46.04 -4.16 11.78
CA ASP A 18 45.02 -5.10 12.24
C ASP A 18 43.83 -4.98 11.28
N GLU A 19 43.59 -6.02 10.48
CA GLU A 19 42.36 -6.16 9.69
C GLU A 19 41.22 -6.49 10.67
N GLU A 20 40.43 -5.47 11.02
CA GLU A 20 39.13 -5.67 11.68
C GLU A 20 38.26 -6.53 10.78
N THR A 21 37.90 -7.73 11.25
CA THR A 21 36.97 -8.62 10.55
C THR A 21 35.54 -8.09 10.64
N GLU A 22 34.73 -8.24 9.58
CA GLU A 22 33.32 -7.78 9.52
C GLU A 22 32.45 -8.28 10.69
N ASP A 23 32.82 -9.41 11.31
CA ASP A 23 32.13 -9.97 12.48
C ASP A 23 32.28 -9.11 13.75
N ASP A 24 33.41 -8.43 13.94
CA ASP A 24 33.62 -7.54 15.09
C ASP A 24 32.85 -6.22 14.97
N ALA A 25 32.61 -5.75 13.74
CA ALA A 25 31.78 -4.58 13.48
C ALA A 25 30.27 -4.86 13.67
N LEU A 26 29.83 -6.11 13.48
CA LEU A 26 28.44 -6.53 13.68
C LEU A 26 28.07 -6.72 15.16
N SER A 27 29.01 -7.17 15.99
CA SER A 27 28.79 -7.39 17.43
C SER A 27 28.59 -6.09 18.22
N ARG A 28 29.25 -4.99 17.80
CA ARG A 28 29.09 -3.65 18.42
C ARG A 28 27.80 -2.92 18.02
N ARG A 29 27.15 -3.28 16.90
CA ARG A 29 25.90 -2.64 16.42
C ARG A 29 24.63 -3.10 17.15
N GLY A 30 24.64 -4.28 17.77
CA GLY A 30 23.45 -4.86 18.43
C GLY A 30 23.00 -4.16 19.72
N PRO A 31 23.92 -3.76 20.62
CA PRO A 31 23.55 -3.17 21.91
C PRO A 31 22.95 -1.76 21.81
N GLY A 32 23.55 -0.84 21.05
CA GLY A 32 23.05 0.54 21.06
C GLY A 32 21.80 0.73 20.20
N ALA A 33 21.66 0.04 19.05
CA ALA A 33 20.41 0.10 18.27
C ALA A 33 19.20 -0.36 19.12
N ARG A 34 19.43 -1.32 20.03
CA ARG A 34 18.43 -1.75 21.02
C ARG A 34 18.19 -0.67 22.09
N ASN A 35 19.22 0.05 22.53
CA ASN A 35 19.10 1.15 23.48
C ASN A 35 18.35 2.36 22.87
N TYR A 36 18.65 2.74 21.63
CA TYR A 36 17.92 3.79 20.90
C TYR A 36 16.43 3.46 20.79
N LEU A 37 16.09 2.24 20.35
CA LEU A 37 14.70 1.79 20.27
C LEU A 37 14.01 1.78 21.63
N ALA A 38 14.72 1.39 22.69
CA ALA A 38 14.19 1.39 24.05
C ALA A 38 13.93 2.82 24.56
N GLU A 39 14.87 3.74 24.34
CA GLU A 39 14.76 5.14 24.77
C GLU A 39 13.58 5.83 24.09
N GLN A 40 13.48 5.75 22.76
CA GLN A 40 12.38 6.36 22.01
C GLN A 40 11.03 5.71 22.35
N ALA A 41 10.96 4.40 22.52
CA ALA A 41 9.71 3.70 22.87
C ALA A 41 9.24 4.03 24.30
N SER A 42 10.18 4.33 25.21
CA SER A 42 9.89 4.73 26.59
C SER A 42 9.36 6.16 26.73
N GLN A 43 9.45 6.98 25.66
CA GLN A 43 8.93 8.35 25.70
C GLN A 43 7.41 8.37 25.99
N PRO A 44 6.93 9.20 26.93
CA PRO A 44 5.51 9.28 27.25
C PRO A 44 4.65 9.77 26.07
N GLN A 45 5.27 10.37 25.04
CA GLN A 45 4.61 10.89 23.85
C GLN A 45 4.26 9.82 22.81
N ASN A 46 4.61 8.54 23.03
CA ASN A 46 4.22 7.46 22.12
C ASN A 46 2.70 7.30 22.00
N PHE A 47 1.96 7.55 23.09
CA PHE A 47 0.50 7.51 23.08
C PHE A 47 -0.08 8.73 23.82
N THR A 48 -0.50 9.74 23.09
CA THR A 48 -1.08 10.97 23.66
C THR A 48 -2.52 11.19 23.21
N LEU A 49 -3.35 11.72 24.11
CA LEU A 49 -4.72 12.09 23.76
C LEU A 49 -4.75 13.17 22.67
N ARG A 50 -3.85 14.16 22.73
CA ARG A 50 -3.76 15.22 21.72
C ARG A 50 -3.35 14.67 20.34
N GLY A 51 -2.45 13.70 20.30
CA GLY A 51 -2.03 13.03 19.06
C GLY A 51 -3.17 12.22 18.46
N VAL A 52 -3.91 11.46 19.28
CA VAL A 52 -5.11 10.74 18.83
C VAL A 52 -6.17 11.71 18.30
N LEU A 53 -6.48 12.80 19.02
CA LEU A 53 -7.48 13.78 18.58
C LEU A 53 -7.07 14.48 17.28
N ALA A 54 -5.79 14.88 17.15
CA ALA A 54 -5.27 15.47 15.92
C ALA A 54 -5.32 14.47 14.75
N GLY A 55 -4.92 13.21 15.00
CA GLY A 55 -5.00 12.13 14.02
C GLY A 55 -6.44 11.86 13.56
N LEU A 56 -7.40 11.81 14.49
CA LEU A 56 -8.82 11.66 14.16
C LEU A 56 -9.34 12.83 13.32
N ALA A 57 -8.97 14.07 13.67
CA ALA A 57 -9.39 15.26 12.93
C ALA A 57 -8.84 15.25 11.49
N ILE A 58 -7.55 14.95 11.31
CA ILE A 58 -6.93 14.81 9.97
C ILE A 58 -7.57 13.65 9.21
N GLY A 59 -7.81 12.53 9.90
CA GLY A 59 -8.44 11.34 9.36
C GLY A 59 -9.86 11.60 8.83
N VAL A 60 -10.64 12.45 9.49
CA VAL A 60 -11.96 12.89 9.00
C VAL A 60 -11.83 13.55 7.62
N LEU A 61 -10.88 14.48 7.45
CA LEU A 61 -10.66 15.18 6.18
C LEU A 61 -10.29 14.19 5.06
N ILE A 62 -9.42 13.23 5.38
CA ILE A 62 -8.99 12.19 4.44
C ILE A 62 -10.16 11.24 4.11
N CYS A 63 -11.00 10.90 5.08
CA CYS A 63 -12.17 10.03 4.88
C CYS A 63 -13.15 10.65 3.86
N PHE A 64 -13.47 11.94 3.96
CA PHE A 64 -14.30 12.64 2.98
C PHE A 64 -13.66 12.64 1.58
N SER A 65 -12.37 12.98 1.51
CA SER A 65 -11.60 12.98 0.27
C SER A 65 -11.62 11.60 -0.41
N ASN A 66 -11.31 10.55 0.33
CA ASN A 66 -11.29 9.18 -0.17
C ASN A 66 -12.68 8.64 -0.52
N MET A 67 -13.74 9.04 0.19
CA MET A 67 -15.11 8.69 -0.20
C MET A 67 -15.46 9.33 -1.55
N TYR A 68 -15.16 10.62 -1.72
CA TYR A 68 -15.42 11.37 -2.94
C TYR A 68 -14.72 10.75 -4.16
N PHE A 69 -13.39 10.61 -4.10
CA PHE A 69 -12.61 10.05 -5.21
C PHE A 69 -12.88 8.56 -5.44
N GLY A 70 -13.18 7.83 -4.37
CA GLY A 70 -13.56 6.43 -4.44
C GLY A 70 -14.85 6.24 -5.22
N LEU A 71 -15.93 6.94 -4.84
CA LEU A 71 -17.22 6.84 -5.55
C LEU A 71 -17.13 7.34 -7.00
N GLN A 72 -16.29 8.33 -7.27
CA GLN A 72 -16.14 8.90 -8.61
C GLN A 72 -15.30 8.03 -9.55
N THR A 73 -14.17 7.50 -9.07
CA THR A 73 -13.16 6.87 -9.94
C THR A 73 -12.65 5.50 -9.46
N GLY A 74 -13.11 5.05 -8.31
CA GLY A 74 -12.68 3.78 -7.72
C GLY A 74 -11.30 3.81 -7.04
N TRP A 75 -10.69 4.97 -6.86
CA TRP A 75 -9.34 5.13 -6.31
C TRP A 75 -9.36 5.75 -4.91
N VAL A 76 -8.50 5.24 -4.03
CA VAL A 76 -8.32 5.67 -2.63
C VAL A 76 -6.82 5.66 -2.29
N SER A 77 -6.38 6.58 -1.43
CA SER A 77 -4.98 6.66 -0.96
C SER A 77 -4.88 6.55 0.56
N SER A 78 -3.81 5.93 1.07
CA SER A 78 -3.52 5.87 2.50
C SER A 78 -3.09 7.21 3.11
N MET A 79 -2.62 8.16 2.29
CA MET A 79 -2.21 9.52 2.70
C MET A 79 -1.35 9.59 3.98
N ALA A 80 -0.48 8.59 4.22
CA ALA A 80 0.38 8.52 5.41
C ALA A 80 1.37 9.71 5.50
N MET A 81 2.18 9.92 4.46
CA MET A 81 3.12 11.06 4.38
C MET A 81 2.42 12.43 4.56
N PRO A 82 1.31 12.73 3.85
CA PRO A 82 0.55 13.96 4.08
C PRO A 82 0.04 14.13 5.50
N SER A 83 -0.46 13.04 6.10
CA SER A 83 -0.96 13.06 7.49
C SER A 83 0.14 13.47 8.47
N ALA A 84 1.34 12.91 8.32
CA ALA A 84 2.50 13.26 9.12
C ALA A 84 2.93 14.72 8.93
N LEU A 85 2.86 15.24 7.71
CA LEU A 85 3.18 16.64 7.41
C LEU A 85 2.16 17.62 8.02
N ILE A 86 0.87 17.32 7.90
CA ILE A 86 -0.22 18.15 8.45
C ILE A 86 -0.18 18.11 9.98
N GLY A 87 0.04 16.94 10.57
CA GLY A 87 0.24 16.78 12.01
C GLY A 87 1.38 17.66 12.51
N PHE A 88 2.55 17.55 11.88
CA PHE A 88 3.69 18.39 12.19
C PHE A 88 3.41 19.89 12.03
N ALA A 89 2.78 20.29 10.92
CA ALA A 89 2.42 21.68 10.65
C ALA A 89 1.52 22.25 11.75
N TYR A 90 0.47 21.50 12.13
CA TYR A 90 -0.47 21.89 13.18
C TYR A 90 0.25 22.10 14.52
N PHE A 91 0.98 21.08 14.99
CA PHE A 91 1.66 21.15 16.28
C PHE A 91 2.78 22.20 16.31
N LYS A 92 3.42 22.50 15.16
CA LYS A 92 4.40 23.58 15.05
C LYS A 92 3.77 24.97 15.15
N VAL A 93 2.57 25.16 14.57
CA VAL A 93 1.80 26.42 14.72
C VAL A 93 1.36 26.63 16.16
N VAL A 94 0.87 25.58 16.82
CA VAL A 94 0.42 25.68 18.22
C VAL A 94 1.55 25.50 19.23
N ALA A 95 2.81 25.32 18.80
CA ALA A 95 3.94 24.99 19.67
C ALA A 95 4.11 25.93 20.87
N ARG A 96 3.87 27.23 20.68
CA ARG A 96 3.94 28.25 21.76
C ARG A 96 2.93 28.02 22.89
N THR A 97 1.86 27.28 22.63
CA THR A 97 0.80 26.95 23.59
C THR A 97 0.95 25.57 24.20
N LEU A 98 1.85 24.73 23.65
CA LEU A 98 2.05 23.37 24.13
C LEU A 98 2.99 23.37 25.34
N LYS A 99 2.57 22.70 26.41
CA LYS A 99 3.42 22.44 27.58
C LYS A 99 4.49 21.37 27.32
N ILE A 100 4.21 20.46 26.39
CA ILE A 100 5.05 19.31 26.06
C ILE A 100 5.40 19.42 24.56
N PRO A 101 6.67 19.28 24.15
CA PRO A 101 7.05 19.35 22.74
C PRO A 101 6.40 18.22 21.95
N PHE A 102 6.17 18.45 20.67
CA PHE A 102 5.68 17.43 19.73
C PHE A 102 6.89 16.63 19.23
N THR A 103 6.87 15.30 19.40
CA THR A 103 8.02 14.43 19.10
C THR A 103 7.82 13.65 17.79
N PRO A 104 8.89 13.06 17.21
CA PRO A 104 8.77 12.17 16.06
C PRO A 104 7.82 10.99 16.31
N VAL A 105 7.90 10.34 17.47
CA VAL A 105 7.05 9.20 17.84
C VAL A 105 5.57 9.59 17.99
N GLU A 106 5.29 10.81 18.46
CA GLU A 106 3.92 11.33 18.50
C GLU A 106 3.38 11.62 17.09
N ASN A 107 4.23 12.02 16.16
CA ASN A 107 3.84 12.21 14.77
C ASN A 107 3.53 10.88 14.07
N VAL A 108 4.26 9.82 14.41
CA VAL A 108 3.91 8.45 13.98
C VAL A 108 2.51 8.10 14.46
N LEU A 109 2.18 8.34 15.73
CA LEU A 109 0.83 8.11 16.26
C LEU A 109 -0.24 8.90 15.46
N VAL A 110 -0.03 10.20 15.24
CA VAL A 110 -0.95 11.06 14.47
C VAL A 110 -1.17 10.48 13.07
N GLN A 111 -0.10 10.09 12.38
CA GLN A 111 -0.14 9.52 11.06
C GLN A 111 -0.88 8.18 11.03
N SER A 112 -0.62 7.28 11.98
CA SER A 112 -1.29 5.97 12.04
C SER A 112 -2.79 6.09 12.32
N VAL A 113 -3.19 6.98 13.22
CA VAL A 113 -4.61 7.25 13.51
C VAL A 113 -5.29 7.89 12.29
N ALA A 114 -4.67 8.89 11.67
CA ALA A 114 -5.24 9.57 10.50
C ALA A 114 -5.38 8.63 9.28
N GLY A 115 -4.34 7.84 9.00
CA GLY A 115 -4.33 6.86 7.92
C GLY A 115 -5.44 5.82 8.08
N SER A 116 -5.58 5.23 9.28
CA SER A 116 -6.62 4.24 9.55
C SER A 116 -8.04 4.78 9.40
N VAL A 117 -8.34 6.00 9.89
CA VAL A 117 -9.66 6.63 9.64
C VAL A 117 -9.87 6.87 8.14
N GLY A 118 -8.84 7.36 7.46
CA GLY A 118 -8.88 7.76 6.07
C GLY A 118 -9.08 6.61 5.07
N THR A 119 -8.57 5.41 5.36
CA THR A 119 -8.68 4.25 4.45
C THR A 119 -9.97 3.43 4.62
N MET A 120 -10.76 3.68 5.68
CA MET A 120 -12.01 2.95 5.92
C MET A 120 -13.08 3.04 4.81
N PRO A 121 -13.20 4.09 3.97
CA PRO A 121 -14.09 4.06 2.82
C PRO A 121 -13.83 2.87 1.87
N LEU A 122 -12.55 2.52 1.67
CA LEU A 122 -12.15 1.34 0.92
C LEU A 122 -12.28 0.07 1.79
N GLY A 123 -11.69 0.09 2.99
CA GLY A 123 -11.65 -1.08 3.87
C GLY A 123 -13.01 -1.62 4.30
N CYS A 124 -14.03 -0.76 4.36
CA CYS A 124 -15.41 -1.15 4.65
C CYS A 124 -16.26 -1.44 3.41
N GLY A 125 -15.70 -1.29 2.21
CA GLY A 125 -16.37 -1.56 0.94
C GLY A 125 -17.33 -0.47 0.44
N PHE A 126 -17.30 0.76 0.98
CA PHE A 126 -18.20 1.85 0.59
C PHE A 126 -17.94 2.40 -0.82
N VAL A 127 -16.75 2.15 -1.35
CA VAL A 127 -16.35 2.57 -2.70
C VAL A 127 -16.72 1.54 -3.79
N GLY A 128 -17.03 0.30 -3.40
CA GLY A 128 -17.24 -0.81 -4.35
C GLY A 128 -18.40 -1.71 -3.97
N VAL A 129 -18.20 -2.53 -2.94
CA VAL A 129 -19.13 -3.61 -2.55
C VAL A 129 -20.49 -3.07 -2.11
N ILE A 130 -20.52 -2.08 -1.21
CA ILE A 130 -21.78 -1.52 -0.71
C ILE A 130 -22.60 -0.85 -1.82
N PRO A 131 -22.02 0.01 -2.69
CA PRO A 131 -22.70 0.48 -3.88
C PRO A 131 -23.21 -0.65 -4.80
N ALA A 132 -22.42 -1.73 -4.97
CA ALA A 132 -22.85 -2.88 -5.76
C ALA A 132 -24.09 -3.55 -5.17
N LEU A 133 -24.13 -3.73 -3.85
CA LEU A 133 -25.28 -4.29 -3.12
C LEU A 133 -26.50 -3.36 -3.15
N ASN A 134 -26.29 -2.05 -2.95
CA ASN A 134 -27.35 -1.06 -2.83
C ASN A 134 -28.01 -0.69 -4.16
N TYR A 135 -27.25 -0.71 -5.27
CA TYR A 135 -27.73 -0.13 -6.53
C TYR A 135 -27.61 -1.05 -7.74
N LEU A 136 -26.67 -1.99 -7.74
CA LEU A 136 -26.31 -2.74 -8.95
C LEU A 136 -26.88 -4.16 -8.99
N LEU A 137 -27.36 -4.69 -7.86
CA LEU A 137 -28.02 -6.00 -7.81
C LEU A 137 -29.37 -5.98 -8.55
N LYS A 138 -29.68 -7.09 -9.20
CA LYS A 138 -30.96 -7.30 -9.89
C LYS A 138 -32.02 -7.91 -8.96
N PRO A 139 -33.32 -7.80 -9.28
CA PRO A 139 -34.39 -8.48 -8.54
C PRO A 139 -34.19 -9.99 -8.41
N GLU A 140 -33.59 -10.65 -9.41
CA GLU A 140 -33.30 -12.09 -9.37
C GLU A 140 -32.17 -12.44 -8.37
N GLU A 141 -31.41 -11.44 -7.92
CA GLU A 141 -30.26 -11.55 -7.00
C GLU A 141 -30.62 -11.06 -5.58
N ASN A 142 -31.90 -10.93 -5.26
CA ASN A 142 -32.40 -10.35 -4.00
C ASN A 142 -31.97 -8.87 -3.77
N GLY A 143 -31.81 -8.09 -4.84
CA GLY A 143 -31.54 -6.66 -4.71
C GLY A 143 -32.41 -5.78 -5.62
N PRO A 144 -32.19 -4.46 -5.64
CA PRO A 144 -31.23 -3.72 -4.80
C PRO A 144 -31.53 -3.81 -3.30
N LEU A 145 -30.49 -3.86 -2.47
CA LEU A 145 -30.64 -3.90 -1.02
C LEU A 145 -30.60 -2.48 -0.44
N ASP A 146 -31.70 -1.99 0.13
CA ASP A 146 -31.63 -0.74 0.91
C ASP A 146 -31.09 -1.03 2.32
N ILE A 147 -29.78 -0.90 2.48
CA ILE A 147 -29.10 -1.10 3.76
C ILE A 147 -29.18 0.21 4.56
N SER A 148 -29.85 0.17 5.72
CA SER A 148 -29.97 1.31 6.63
C SER A 148 -28.61 1.70 7.25
N LEU A 149 -28.47 2.96 7.68
CA LEU A 149 -27.23 3.49 8.27
C LEU A 149 -26.74 2.63 9.44
N TRP A 150 -27.62 2.23 10.35
CA TRP A 150 -27.26 1.36 11.48
C TRP A 150 -26.66 0.04 11.03
N LYS A 151 -27.24 -0.62 10.01
CA LYS A 151 -26.69 -1.87 9.47
C LYS A 151 -25.33 -1.66 8.81
N LEU A 152 -25.14 -0.54 8.11
CA LEU A 152 -23.83 -0.18 7.56
C LEU A 152 -22.79 0.04 8.66
N ILE A 153 -23.15 0.71 9.75
CA ILE A 153 -22.26 0.89 10.91
C ILE A 153 -21.89 -0.47 11.51
N VAL A 154 -22.87 -1.34 11.75
CA VAL A 154 -22.63 -2.69 12.29
C VAL A 154 -21.71 -3.49 11.36
N TRP A 155 -21.98 -3.48 10.05
CA TRP A 155 -21.13 -4.10 9.04
C TRP A 155 -19.69 -3.58 9.13
N SER A 156 -19.49 -2.27 9.09
CA SER A 156 -18.17 -1.63 9.09
C SER A 156 -17.38 -1.94 10.35
N VAL A 157 -18.00 -1.80 11.52
CA VAL A 157 -17.38 -2.13 12.82
C VAL A 157 -17.06 -3.63 12.91
N GLY A 158 -17.87 -4.47 12.28
CA GLY A 158 -17.67 -5.90 12.19
C GLY A 158 -16.38 -6.31 11.51
N ILE A 159 -16.11 -5.71 10.35
CA ILE A 159 -15.00 -6.13 9.49
C ILE A 159 -13.69 -5.37 9.78
N CYS A 160 -13.74 -4.26 10.51
CA CYS A 160 -12.60 -3.33 10.56
C CYS A 160 -11.51 -3.63 11.61
N PHE A 161 -11.51 -4.78 12.30
CA PHE A 161 -10.55 -5.04 13.38
C PHE A 161 -9.65 -6.23 13.15
N PHE A 162 -10.16 -7.31 12.56
CA PHE A 162 -9.44 -8.57 12.56
C PHE A 162 -8.15 -8.50 11.72
N GLY A 163 -8.12 -7.69 10.65
CA GLY A 163 -6.90 -7.43 9.88
C GLY A 163 -5.83 -6.68 10.69
N VAL A 164 -6.24 -5.66 11.47
CA VAL A 164 -5.36 -4.90 12.37
C VAL A 164 -4.74 -5.84 13.42
N VAL A 165 -5.55 -6.68 14.07
CA VAL A 165 -5.03 -7.64 15.06
C VAL A 165 -4.15 -8.71 14.41
N PHE A 166 -4.47 -9.13 13.19
CA PHE A 166 -3.67 -10.12 12.45
C PHE A 166 -2.29 -9.63 12.04
N ALA A 167 -2.11 -8.32 11.84
CA ALA A 167 -0.80 -7.75 11.52
C ALA A 167 0.21 -7.82 12.67
N VAL A 168 -0.25 -7.89 13.93
CA VAL A 168 0.63 -7.96 15.11
C VAL A 168 1.62 -9.14 15.06
N PRO A 169 1.18 -10.41 14.89
CA PRO A 169 2.12 -11.53 14.78
C PRO A 169 2.98 -11.47 13.52
N LEU A 170 2.47 -10.87 12.44
CA LEU A 170 3.22 -10.71 11.18
C LEU A 170 4.38 -9.73 11.30
N ARG A 171 4.32 -8.75 12.22
CA ARG A 171 5.40 -7.79 12.47
C ARG A 171 6.74 -8.48 12.71
N ARG A 172 6.76 -9.50 13.57
CA ARG A 172 8.01 -10.18 13.96
C ARG A 172 8.67 -10.86 12.76
N GLU A 173 7.89 -11.54 11.93
CA GLU A 173 8.42 -12.22 10.75
C GLU A 173 8.80 -11.21 9.67
N MET A 174 7.92 -10.26 9.33
CA MET A 174 8.08 -9.42 8.14
C MET A 174 9.02 -8.22 8.36
N ILE A 175 8.99 -7.60 9.54
CA ILE A 175 9.75 -6.37 9.81
C ILE A 175 11.07 -6.68 10.50
N ILE A 176 11.04 -7.54 11.53
CA ILE A 176 12.23 -7.86 12.33
C ILE A 176 13.06 -8.93 11.61
N ARG A 177 12.52 -10.13 11.40
CA ARG A 177 13.31 -11.25 10.83
C ARG A 177 13.62 -11.09 9.33
N GLU A 178 12.61 -10.83 8.51
CA GLU A 178 12.78 -10.75 7.05
C GLU A 178 13.26 -9.36 6.58
N LYS A 179 13.22 -8.33 7.44
CA LYS A 179 13.58 -6.94 7.13
C LYS A 179 13.00 -6.42 5.82
N LEU A 180 11.74 -6.73 5.55
CA LEU A 180 11.08 -6.24 4.36
C LEU A 180 11.11 -4.70 4.33
N LYS A 181 11.21 -4.14 3.11
CA LYS A 181 11.50 -2.72 2.88
C LYS A 181 10.34 -1.83 3.32
N PHE A 182 9.10 -2.23 3.01
CA PHE A 182 7.88 -1.41 3.15
C PHE A 182 8.13 0.04 2.70
N PRO A 183 8.33 0.28 1.39
CA PRO A 183 8.90 1.53 0.88
C PRO A 183 8.14 2.80 1.31
N SER A 184 6.81 2.80 1.31
CA SER A 184 5.98 3.92 1.77
C SER A 184 6.16 4.22 3.26
N GLY A 185 6.20 3.18 4.10
CA GLY A 185 6.48 3.32 5.54
C GLY A 185 7.87 3.88 5.81
N THR A 186 8.87 3.41 5.06
CA THR A 186 10.25 3.91 5.12
C THR A 186 10.37 5.36 4.64
N ALA A 187 9.69 5.72 3.54
CA ALA A 187 9.64 7.10 3.05
C ALA A 187 8.96 8.04 4.06
N THR A 188 7.90 7.58 4.72
CA THR A 188 7.21 8.32 5.78
C THR A 188 8.12 8.53 6.98
N ALA A 189 8.89 7.51 7.40
CA ALA A 189 9.86 7.64 8.48
C ALA A 189 10.94 8.69 8.17
N LEU A 190 11.52 8.63 6.97
CA LEU A 190 12.50 9.61 6.50
C LEU A 190 11.93 11.03 6.50
N LEU A 191 10.68 11.20 6.04
CA LEU A 191 10.01 12.50 6.07
C LEU A 191 9.83 13.02 7.50
N ILE A 192 9.32 12.19 8.41
CA ILE A 192 9.13 12.59 9.82
C ILE A 192 10.47 12.99 10.44
N LYS A 193 11.53 12.22 10.20
CA LYS A 193 12.89 12.54 10.68
C LYS A 193 13.37 13.90 10.18
N VAL A 194 13.17 14.19 8.89
CA VAL A 194 13.52 15.48 8.28
C VAL A 194 12.69 16.63 8.86
N LEU A 195 11.41 16.42 9.15
CA LEU A 195 10.53 17.46 9.69
C LEU A 195 10.94 17.88 11.11
N HIS A 196 11.31 16.92 11.95
CA HIS A 196 11.66 17.16 13.35
C HIS A 196 13.09 17.66 13.57
N GLY A 197 13.88 17.86 12.51
CA GLY A 197 15.14 18.60 12.58
C GLY A 197 16.22 17.89 13.37
N ASP A 198 16.46 16.62 13.11
CA ASP A 198 17.63 15.90 13.62
C ASP A 198 18.91 16.50 12.98
N GLU A 199 19.39 17.62 13.52
CA GLU A 199 20.36 18.53 12.89
C GLU A 199 21.77 17.96 12.76
N LYS A 200 22.16 16.96 13.56
CA LYS A 200 23.50 16.36 13.47
C LYS A 200 23.68 15.47 12.23
N SER A 201 22.59 15.02 11.60
CA SER A 201 22.64 14.29 10.33
C SER A 201 23.05 15.16 9.12
N LYS A 202 23.04 16.50 9.26
CA LYS A 202 23.55 17.43 8.23
C LYS A 202 25.08 17.57 8.24
N THR A 203 25.74 17.28 9.37
CA THR A 203 27.18 17.52 9.57
C THR A 203 28.05 16.39 9.00
N VAL A 204 27.56 15.14 8.99
CA VAL A 204 28.36 13.98 8.55
C VAL A 204 28.46 13.84 7.03
N ALA A 205 27.44 14.29 6.28
CA ALA A 205 27.50 14.32 4.81
C ALA A 205 28.58 15.28 4.26
N THR A 206 29.06 16.21 5.08
CA THR A 206 30.10 17.18 4.70
C THR A 206 31.48 16.84 5.29
N ARG A 207 31.56 15.95 6.29
CA ARG A 207 32.81 15.66 7.04
C ARG A 207 33.49 14.33 6.66
N GLY A 208 33.07 13.68 5.57
CA GLY A 208 33.74 12.49 5.00
C GLY A 208 35.17 12.70 4.48
N ARG A 209 35.84 13.82 4.81
CA ARG A 209 37.21 14.10 4.36
C ARG A 209 38.14 14.75 5.38
N ARG A 210 37.75 14.93 6.64
CA ARG A 210 38.69 15.32 7.70
C ARG A 210 38.53 14.46 8.93
N ARG A 211 39.49 13.54 9.05
CA ARG A 211 39.89 12.85 10.27
C ARG A 211 40.25 13.91 11.31
N ASP A 212 39.43 14.08 12.34
CA ASP A 212 39.88 14.44 13.68
C ASP A 212 38.71 14.30 14.67
N GLY A 213 39.04 13.78 15.85
CA GLY A 213 38.10 13.34 16.87
C GLY A 213 37.31 14.47 17.50
N ASP A 214 35.99 14.32 17.46
CA ASP A 214 35.05 14.86 18.42
C ASP A 214 34.04 13.74 18.70
N GLU A 215 33.61 13.61 19.96
CA GLU A 215 32.63 12.61 20.43
C GLU A 215 31.31 12.77 19.66
N VAL A 216 30.99 11.78 18.82
CA VAL A 216 29.70 11.64 18.12
C VAL A 216 28.78 10.81 19.00
N ASP A 217 27.52 11.23 19.09
CA ASP A 217 26.45 10.60 19.86
C ASP A 217 26.13 9.21 19.27
N GLU A 218 26.40 8.12 20.01
CA GLU A 218 26.25 6.73 19.55
C GLU A 218 24.84 6.43 19.01
N SER A 219 23.83 7.14 19.51
CA SER A 219 22.42 6.98 19.12
C SER A 219 22.13 7.31 17.64
N GLU A 220 22.97 8.12 16.98
CA GLU A 220 22.71 8.63 15.62
C GLU A 220 23.30 7.77 14.49
N GLU A 221 24.46 7.16 14.71
CA GLU A 221 25.04 6.16 13.79
C GLU A 221 24.11 4.94 13.65
N GLU A 222 23.32 4.65 14.69
CA GLU A 222 22.47 3.48 14.77
C GLU A 222 21.11 3.68 14.11
N ALA A 223 20.51 4.85 14.28
CA ALA A 223 19.33 5.26 13.50
C ALA A 223 19.66 5.32 11.99
N GLN A 224 20.88 5.75 11.63
CA GLN A 224 21.37 5.67 10.25
C GLN A 224 21.66 4.24 9.81
N GLY A 225 22.17 3.36 10.67
CA GLY A 225 22.38 1.93 10.39
C GLY A 225 21.09 1.16 10.09
N LEU A 226 19.99 1.46 10.79
CA LEU A 226 18.66 0.88 10.51
C LEU A 226 18.09 1.34 9.17
N LEU A 227 18.32 2.61 8.81
CA LEU A 227 17.93 3.16 7.51
C LEU A 227 18.83 2.63 6.38
N GLN A 228 20.14 2.59 6.59
CA GLN A 228 21.14 2.09 5.65
C GLN A 228 21.00 0.59 5.38
N GLY A 229 20.78 -0.24 6.40
CA GLY A 229 20.52 -1.68 6.25
C GLY A 229 19.24 -2.00 5.47
N SER A 230 18.30 -1.04 5.39
CA SER A 230 17.11 -1.13 4.52
C SER A 230 17.34 -0.54 3.12
N SER A 231 18.36 0.32 2.95
CA SER A 231 18.71 0.99 1.69
C SER A 231 19.90 0.39 0.95
N THR A 232 20.68 -0.53 1.53
CA THR A 232 21.81 -1.25 0.89
C THR A 232 21.39 -2.27 -0.17
N GLN A 233 20.10 -2.27 -0.56
CA GLN A 233 19.64 -2.83 -1.83
C GLN A 233 19.05 -1.74 -2.74
N ARG A 234 19.77 -0.63 -2.84
CA ARG A 234 19.54 0.46 -3.79
C ARG A 234 20.84 0.74 -4.54
N GLU A 235 21.45 -0.31 -5.10
CA GLU A 235 22.51 -0.14 -6.09
C GLU A 235 21.90 -0.06 -7.50
N GLU A 236 22.23 1.07 -8.12
CA GLU A 236 22.32 1.38 -9.55
C GLU A 236 21.04 1.47 -10.39
N HIS A 237 20.63 2.72 -10.62
CA HIS A 237 20.04 3.13 -11.89
C HIS A 237 20.77 4.36 -12.45
N ASP A 238 22.10 4.26 -12.58
CA ASP A 238 22.89 5.19 -13.39
C ASP A 238 23.54 4.42 -14.53
N LEU A 239 23.04 4.62 -15.75
CA LEU A 239 23.75 4.29 -16.97
C LEU A 239 24.19 5.60 -17.61
N ARG A 240 25.44 6.01 -17.34
CA ARG A 240 26.21 6.85 -18.27
C ARG A 240 27.05 5.92 -19.15
N PRO A 241 27.08 6.11 -20.48
CA PRO A 241 28.13 5.50 -21.29
C PRO A 241 29.43 6.26 -21.04
N SER A 242 30.51 5.50 -20.82
CA SER A 242 31.89 5.95 -20.90
C SER A 242 32.22 6.43 -22.32
N VAL A 243 32.88 7.59 -22.44
CA VAL A 243 34.06 7.86 -23.29
C VAL A 243 34.44 9.36 -23.17
N ASP A 244 35.74 9.53 -22.89
CA ASP A 244 36.67 10.67 -23.06
C ASP A 244 36.67 11.90 -22.14
N ASP A 245 37.92 12.16 -21.70
CA ASP A 245 38.47 13.30 -20.99
C ASP A 245 38.04 14.66 -21.59
N ASP A 246 37.61 15.57 -20.72
CA ASP A 246 38.18 16.92 -20.71
C ASP A 246 37.87 17.62 -19.39
N VAL A 247 38.96 18.05 -18.73
CA VAL A 247 38.97 18.90 -17.54
C VAL A 247 38.28 20.22 -17.86
N ARG A 248 37.20 20.54 -17.14
CA ARG A 248 36.73 21.92 -16.97
C ARG A 248 35.97 22.06 -15.65
N ASP A 249 36.65 22.71 -14.72
CA ASP A 249 36.09 23.30 -13.51
C ASP A 249 34.81 24.09 -13.83
N HIS A 250 33.71 23.73 -13.17
CA HIS A 250 32.61 24.63 -12.97
C HIS A 250 32.14 24.53 -11.52
N ASP A 251 32.60 25.50 -10.75
CA ASP A 251 32.09 25.86 -9.43
C ASP A 251 30.57 25.82 -9.39
N SER A 252 30.04 24.97 -8.52
CA SER A 252 28.70 25.13 -7.95
C SER A 252 28.70 24.56 -6.53
N GLU A 253 29.52 25.19 -5.69
CA GLU A 253 29.28 25.26 -4.25
C GLU A 253 27.94 25.99 -4.01
N GLN A 254 26.87 25.22 -3.81
CA GLN A 254 25.67 25.69 -3.12
C GLN A 254 24.83 24.48 -2.70
N GLU A 255 24.91 24.11 -1.42
CA GLU A 255 23.74 24.00 -0.52
C GLU A 255 24.19 23.49 0.87
N LEU A 256 24.59 24.45 1.71
CA LEU A 256 24.60 24.37 3.18
C LEU A 256 23.59 25.41 3.70
N GLY A 257 22.68 24.98 4.57
CA GLY A 257 21.55 25.76 5.13
C GLY A 257 20.23 25.47 4.40
N ASP A 258 19.07 25.31 5.03
CA ASP A 258 18.57 26.21 6.06
C ASP A 258 17.23 25.69 6.63
N ASP A 259 16.79 26.26 7.75
CA ASP A 259 15.53 26.06 8.48
C ASP A 259 14.25 26.42 7.66
N GLY A 260 14.41 26.56 6.34
CA GLY A 260 13.42 26.99 5.33
C GLY A 260 12.81 25.86 4.47
N ASP A 261 13.29 24.62 4.53
CA ASP A 261 12.78 23.53 3.68
C ASP A 261 11.36 23.06 4.08
N TRP A 262 11.08 22.89 5.38
CA TRP A 262 9.73 22.50 5.84
C TRP A 262 8.70 23.63 5.64
N LYS A 263 9.10 24.91 5.84
CA LYS A 263 8.23 26.08 5.56
C LYS A 263 7.87 26.14 4.08
N SER A 264 8.83 25.86 3.21
CA SER A 264 8.62 25.80 1.76
C SER A 264 7.69 24.66 1.38
N LYS A 265 7.88 23.47 1.94
CA LYS A 265 6.98 22.31 1.75
C LYS A 265 5.55 22.61 2.22
N ILE A 266 5.37 23.20 3.40
CA ILE A 266 4.03 23.59 3.87
C ILE A 266 3.43 24.70 3.03
N ARG A 267 4.20 25.72 2.64
CA ARG A 267 3.71 26.77 1.76
C ARG A 267 3.25 26.17 0.43
N LEU A 268 4.01 25.23 -0.13
CA LEU A 268 3.64 24.51 -1.35
C LEU A 268 2.36 23.69 -1.16
N LEU A 269 2.22 22.98 -0.03
CA LEU A 269 1.00 22.27 0.35
C LEU A 269 -0.20 23.21 0.43
N LEU A 270 -0.06 24.35 1.11
CA LEU A 270 -1.14 25.32 1.31
C LEU A 270 -1.54 26.02 0.00
N ILE A 271 -0.58 26.37 -0.86
CA ILE A 271 -0.86 26.99 -2.16
C ILE A 271 -1.57 26.00 -3.08
N SER A 272 -1.07 24.77 -3.18
CA SER A 272 -1.71 23.73 -4.00
C SER A 272 -3.09 23.36 -3.47
N PHE A 273 -3.24 23.28 -2.15
CA PHE A 273 -4.52 23.11 -1.47
C PHE A 273 -5.49 24.24 -1.81
N ALA A 274 -5.08 25.51 -1.67
CA ALA A 274 -5.94 26.66 -1.94
C ALA A 274 -6.33 26.76 -3.41
N GLY A 275 -5.40 26.50 -4.34
CA GLY A 275 -5.68 26.47 -5.77
C GLY A 275 -6.67 25.36 -6.14
N SER A 276 -6.51 24.18 -5.57
CA SER A 276 -7.41 23.04 -5.79
C SER A 276 -8.80 23.26 -5.16
N ALA A 277 -8.84 23.82 -3.96
CA ALA A 277 -10.07 24.22 -3.28
C ALA A 277 -10.87 25.24 -4.10
N LEU A 278 -10.20 26.29 -4.59
CA LEU A 278 -10.83 27.31 -5.44
C LEU A 278 -11.38 26.69 -6.72
N TYR A 279 -10.59 25.86 -7.41
CA TYR A 279 -11.05 25.16 -8.61
C TYR A 279 -12.31 24.34 -8.32
N THR A 280 -12.35 23.63 -7.20
CA THR A 280 -13.47 22.74 -6.81
C THR A 280 -14.78 23.49 -6.59
N VAL A 281 -14.71 24.67 -5.96
CA VAL A 281 -15.90 25.53 -5.78
C VAL A 281 -16.32 26.13 -7.13
N VAL A 282 -15.37 26.58 -7.95
CA VAL A 282 -15.68 27.12 -9.28
C VAL A 282 -16.30 26.05 -10.19
N SER A 283 -15.81 24.81 -10.14
CA SER A 283 -16.32 23.71 -10.95
C SER A 283 -17.73 23.28 -10.54
N TYR A 284 -18.14 23.52 -9.28
CA TYR A 284 -19.53 23.37 -8.88
C TYR A 284 -20.45 24.31 -9.65
N PHE A 285 -20.07 25.58 -9.78
CA PHE A 285 -20.88 26.55 -10.50
C PHE A 285 -20.76 26.40 -12.02
N LEU A 286 -19.65 25.90 -12.54
CA LEU A 286 -19.43 25.69 -13.98
C LEU A 286 -19.22 24.20 -14.29
N PRO A 287 -20.30 23.38 -14.33
CA PRO A 287 -20.19 21.95 -14.56
C PRO A 287 -19.50 21.57 -15.88
N GLN A 288 -19.53 22.46 -16.88
CA GLN A 288 -18.88 22.27 -18.18
C GLN A 288 -17.35 22.10 -18.05
N LEU A 289 -16.76 22.52 -16.94
CA LEU A 289 -15.34 22.30 -16.65
C LEU A 289 -15.00 20.82 -16.46
N HIS A 290 -15.97 19.95 -16.15
CA HIS A 290 -15.71 18.52 -15.99
C HIS A 290 -15.63 17.75 -17.32
N ASP A 291 -16.10 18.34 -18.42
CA ASP A 291 -16.24 17.66 -19.72
C ASP A 291 -15.63 18.46 -20.88
N ILE A 292 -14.37 18.89 -20.74
CA ILE A 292 -13.71 19.71 -21.77
C ILE A 292 -13.44 18.84 -23.02
N PRO A 293 -13.95 19.21 -24.20
CA PRO A 293 -13.81 18.41 -25.42
C PRO A 293 -12.46 18.64 -26.12
N VAL A 294 -11.36 18.18 -25.52
CA VAL A 294 -9.97 18.42 -26.00
C VAL A 294 -9.73 17.87 -27.41
N PHE A 295 -10.39 16.78 -27.79
CA PHE A 295 -10.27 16.15 -29.11
C PHE A 295 -11.44 16.49 -30.06
N GLY A 296 -12.23 17.52 -29.73
CA GLY A 296 -13.38 17.96 -30.50
C GLY A 296 -14.72 17.36 -30.05
N LEU A 297 -15.81 18.02 -30.44
CA LEU A 297 -17.18 17.68 -30.03
C LEU A 297 -17.65 16.26 -30.43
N PRO A 298 -17.30 15.72 -31.62
CA PRO A 298 -17.76 14.38 -32.00
C PRO A 298 -17.23 13.27 -31.08
N LEU A 299 -15.94 13.37 -30.71
CA LEU A 299 -15.28 12.41 -29.82
C LEU A 299 -15.77 12.55 -28.37
N ALA A 300 -16.00 13.78 -27.91
CA ALA A 300 -16.57 14.03 -26.59
C ALA A 300 -17.98 13.45 -26.44
N ASN A 301 -18.91 13.82 -27.34
CA ASN A 301 -20.32 13.47 -27.20
C ASN A 301 -20.63 12.00 -27.53
N THR A 302 -19.87 11.40 -28.47
CA THR A 302 -20.14 10.03 -28.93
C THR A 302 -19.33 9.00 -28.17
N TRP A 303 -18.08 9.34 -27.83
CA TRP A 303 -17.08 8.38 -27.33
C TRP A 303 -16.53 8.72 -25.94
N LEU A 304 -17.07 9.77 -25.29
CA LEU A 304 -16.70 10.18 -23.93
C LEU A 304 -15.22 10.58 -23.79
N TRP A 305 -14.59 10.99 -24.90
CA TRP A 305 -13.24 11.56 -24.89
C TRP A 305 -13.31 13.05 -24.51
N THR A 306 -13.51 13.29 -23.22
CA THR A 306 -13.40 14.62 -22.58
C THR A 306 -12.14 14.66 -21.71
N LEU A 307 -11.78 15.85 -21.21
CA LEU A 307 -10.79 16.05 -20.17
C LEU A 307 -11.46 16.72 -18.98
N ASN A 308 -11.35 16.10 -17.81
CA ASN A 308 -11.67 16.73 -16.53
C ASN A 308 -10.36 17.22 -15.92
N PRO A 309 -10.04 18.53 -15.98
CA PRO A 309 -8.78 19.07 -15.48
C PRO A 309 -8.80 19.24 -13.95
N SER A 310 -9.40 18.28 -13.23
CA SER A 310 -9.41 18.24 -11.77
C SER A 310 -7.97 18.21 -11.25
N PRO A 311 -7.58 19.18 -10.41
CA PRO A 311 -6.26 19.21 -9.81
C PRO A 311 -5.97 17.96 -8.98
N ALA A 312 -6.99 17.36 -8.34
CA ALA A 312 -6.79 16.11 -7.63
C ALA A 312 -6.40 14.97 -8.55
N TYR A 313 -6.97 14.83 -9.75
CA TYR A 313 -6.55 13.77 -10.68
C TYR A 313 -5.11 13.95 -11.17
N VAL A 314 -4.69 15.19 -11.39
CA VAL A 314 -3.29 15.51 -11.66
C VAL A 314 -2.43 15.11 -10.46
N GLY A 315 -2.84 15.44 -9.24
CA GLY A 315 -2.18 15.00 -8.01
C GLY A 315 -2.09 13.48 -7.87
N GLN A 316 -3.17 12.75 -8.14
CA GLN A 316 -3.19 11.28 -8.17
C GLN A 316 -2.18 10.75 -9.18
N GLY A 317 -2.15 11.35 -10.37
CA GLY A 317 -1.20 10.99 -11.42
C GLY A 317 0.26 11.18 -11.02
N ILE A 318 0.57 12.27 -10.32
CA ILE A 318 1.91 12.51 -9.75
C ILE A 318 2.29 11.41 -8.76
N ILE A 319 1.38 11.05 -7.84
CA ILE A 319 1.63 10.02 -6.82
C ILE A 319 1.78 8.63 -7.46
N MET A 320 0.93 8.29 -8.43
CA MET A 320 0.97 7.00 -9.14
C MET A 320 2.20 6.83 -10.03
N GLY A 321 2.81 7.95 -10.45
CA GLY A 321 3.99 7.98 -11.29
C GLY A 321 3.72 7.75 -12.79
N PRO A 322 4.73 8.01 -13.64
CA PRO A 322 4.57 7.98 -15.09
C PRO A 322 4.28 6.59 -15.66
N ALA A 323 4.93 5.53 -15.16
CA ALA A 323 4.72 4.19 -15.70
C ALA A 323 3.26 3.73 -15.54
N THR A 324 2.72 3.83 -14.33
CA THR A 324 1.33 3.44 -14.03
C THR A 324 0.33 4.24 -14.87
N THR A 325 0.51 5.55 -14.96
CA THR A 325 -0.43 6.42 -15.67
C THR A 325 -0.33 6.32 -17.19
N LEU A 326 0.83 5.96 -17.75
CA LEU A 326 0.98 5.63 -19.17
C LEU A 326 0.34 4.27 -19.50
N HIS A 327 0.45 3.28 -18.62
CA HIS A 327 -0.27 2.01 -18.78
C HIS A 327 -1.79 2.21 -18.70
N MET A 328 -2.27 3.09 -17.82
CA MET A 328 -3.68 3.49 -17.81
C MET A 328 -4.09 4.17 -19.11
N LEU A 329 -3.27 5.09 -19.64
CA LEU A 329 -3.54 5.72 -20.93
C LEU A 329 -3.61 4.68 -22.07
N LEU A 330 -2.68 3.72 -22.09
CA LEU A 330 -2.72 2.60 -23.02
C LEU A 330 -4.04 1.83 -22.92
N GLY A 331 -4.48 1.56 -21.69
CA GLY A 331 -5.80 0.97 -21.42
C GLY A 331 -6.94 1.81 -21.97
N ALA A 332 -6.93 3.12 -21.77
CA ALA A 332 -7.96 4.01 -22.31
C ALA A 332 -7.98 4.01 -23.84
N VAL A 333 -6.81 4.03 -24.48
CA VAL A 333 -6.70 3.95 -25.95
C VAL A 333 -7.22 2.61 -26.47
N ILE A 334 -6.83 1.48 -25.87
CA ILE A 334 -7.30 0.15 -26.27
C ILE A 334 -8.81 0.00 -26.04
N GLY A 335 -9.28 0.33 -24.84
CA GLY A 335 -10.68 0.19 -24.44
C GLY A 335 -11.60 1.16 -25.18
N TRP A 336 -11.38 2.46 -25.01
CA TRP A 336 -12.28 3.50 -25.51
C TRP A 336 -11.96 3.93 -26.95
N GLY A 337 -10.70 3.88 -27.37
CA GLY A 337 -10.29 4.30 -28.71
C GLY A 337 -10.48 3.21 -29.78
N ILE A 338 -10.33 1.93 -29.41
CA ILE A 338 -10.35 0.82 -30.37
C ILE A 338 -11.55 -0.10 -30.13
N LEU A 339 -11.63 -0.71 -28.94
CA LEU A 339 -12.61 -1.77 -28.66
C LEU A 339 -14.05 -1.24 -28.57
N SER A 340 -14.26 -0.07 -27.98
CA SER A 340 -15.58 0.55 -27.85
C SER A 340 -16.20 0.88 -29.22
N PRO A 341 -15.49 1.57 -30.15
CA PRO A 341 -15.98 1.76 -31.51
C PRO A 341 -16.21 0.47 -32.29
N LEU A 342 -15.32 -0.50 -32.15
CA LEU A 342 -15.46 -1.80 -32.79
C LEU A 342 -16.72 -2.53 -32.33
N ALA A 343 -16.95 -2.61 -31.03
CA ALA A 343 -18.12 -3.28 -30.45
C ALA A 343 -19.43 -2.62 -30.87
N LYS A 344 -19.45 -1.28 -30.96
CA LYS A 344 -20.62 -0.52 -31.43
C LYS A 344 -20.88 -0.73 -32.92
N HIS A 345 -19.84 -0.66 -33.76
CA HIS A 345 -19.97 -0.83 -35.20
C HIS A 345 -20.38 -2.27 -35.59
N LYS A 346 -19.92 -3.27 -34.83
CA LYS A 346 -20.30 -4.68 -35.04
C LYS A 346 -21.63 -5.08 -34.40
N GLY A 347 -22.31 -4.15 -33.71
CA GLY A 347 -23.60 -4.41 -33.07
C GLY A 347 -23.54 -5.29 -31.82
N TRP A 348 -22.36 -5.52 -31.24
CA TRP A 348 -22.19 -6.31 -30.02
C TRP A 348 -22.65 -5.56 -28.76
N ALA A 349 -22.65 -4.22 -28.83
CA ALA A 349 -23.11 -3.32 -27.77
C ALA A 349 -24.10 -2.29 -28.34
N PRO A 350 -25.40 -2.63 -28.45
CA PRO A 350 -26.39 -1.79 -29.14
C PRO A 350 -26.78 -0.54 -28.36
N GLY A 351 -26.64 -0.53 -27.02
CA GLY A 351 -27.01 0.60 -26.15
C GLY A 351 -26.09 1.82 -26.28
N PRO A 352 -26.42 2.96 -25.66
CA PRO A 352 -25.57 4.16 -25.64
C PRO A 352 -24.16 3.85 -25.16
N VAL A 353 -23.14 4.55 -25.67
CA VAL A 353 -21.73 4.27 -25.30
C VAL A 353 -21.50 4.34 -23.78
N SER A 354 -22.19 5.25 -23.09
CA SER A 354 -22.12 5.45 -21.64
C SER A 354 -22.84 4.40 -20.80
N ASP A 355 -23.65 3.51 -21.39
CA ASP A 355 -24.44 2.53 -20.66
C ASP A 355 -23.58 1.35 -20.18
N TRP A 356 -23.69 1.02 -18.89
CA TRP A 356 -22.99 -0.08 -18.24
C TRP A 356 -23.57 -1.45 -18.54
N THR A 357 -24.80 -1.53 -19.06
CA THR A 357 -25.50 -2.80 -19.30
C THR A 357 -25.45 -3.24 -20.75
N ASN A 358 -25.90 -2.39 -21.67
CA ASN A 358 -25.98 -2.72 -23.10
C ASN A 358 -25.05 -1.85 -23.97
N GLY A 359 -24.36 -0.90 -23.35
CA GLY A 359 -23.43 0.02 -24.00
C GLY A 359 -22.03 -0.56 -24.17
N SER A 360 -21.22 0.12 -24.99
CA SER A 360 -19.83 -0.28 -25.22
C SER A 360 -18.98 -0.11 -23.95
N LYS A 361 -19.33 0.82 -23.05
CA LYS A 361 -18.76 0.92 -21.69
C LYS A 361 -18.91 -0.40 -20.92
N GLY A 362 -20.12 -0.94 -20.83
CA GLY A 362 -20.34 -2.26 -20.20
C GLY A 362 -19.57 -3.40 -20.88
N TRP A 363 -19.48 -3.37 -22.21
CA TRP A 363 -18.80 -4.40 -23.00
C TRP A 363 -17.28 -4.43 -22.74
N ILE A 364 -16.60 -3.27 -22.77
CA ILE A 364 -15.15 -3.19 -22.54
C ILE A 364 -14.76 -3.50 -21.08
N VAL A 365 -15.65 -3.26 -20.12
CA VAL A 365 -15.42 -3.59 -18.70
C VAL A 365 -15.19 -5.09 -18.53
N TRP A 366 -15.88 -5.95 -19.27
CA TRP A 366 -15.65 -7.39 -19.20
C TRP A 366 -14.24 -7.80 -19.66
N ILE A 367 -13.71 -7.15 -20.68
CA ILE A 367 -12.34 -7.39 -21.16
C ILE A 367 -11.33 -6.88 -20.13
N SER A 368 -11.56 -5.68 -19.61
CA SER A 368 -10.79 -5.12 -18.49
C SER A 368 -10.77 -6.07 -17.28
N LEU A 369 -11.92 -6.62 -16.90
CA LEU A 369 -12.05 -7.58 -15.81
C LEU A 369 -11.23 -8.85 -16.02
N ALA A 370 -11.23 -9.41 -17.23
CA ALA A 370 -10.39 -10.56 -17.58
C ALA A 370 -8.90 -10.24 -17.41
N ILE A 371 -8.45 -9.07 -17.86
CA ILE A 371 -7.07 -8.60 -17.67
C ILE A 371 -6.74 -8.48 -16.18
N MET A 372 -7.60 -7.84 -15.37
CA MET A 372 -7.38 -7.70 -13.92
C MET A 372 -7.29 -9.06 -13.23
N LEU A 373 -8.21 -9.97 -13.56
CA LEU A 373 -8.29 -11.29 -12.94
C LEU A 373 -7.02 -12.08 -13.21
N VAL A 374 -6.58 -12.11 -14.47
CA VAL A 374 -5.38 -12.86 -14.85
C VAL A 374 -4.11 -12.23 -14.31
N ASP A 375 -3.93 -10.90 -14.39
CA ASP A 375 -2.74 -10.24 -13.83
C ASP A 375 -2.65 -10.50 -12.32
N SER A 376 -3.79 -10.46 -11.62
CA SER A 376 -3.88 -10.82 -10.20
C SER A 376 -3.56 -12.29 -9.94
N LEU A 377 -4.10 -13.22 -10.73
CA LEU A 377 -3.86 -14.65 -10.59
C LEU A 377 -2.41 -15.04 -10.86
N VAL A 378 -1.79 -14.49 -11.90
CA VAL A 378 -0.39 -14.76 -12.24
C VAL A 378 0.54 -14.16 -11.18
N SER A 379 0.29 -12.92 -10.78
CA SER A 379 1.12 -12.23 -9.78
C SER A 379 1.02 -12.91 -8.41
N LEU A 380 -0.20 -13.20 -7.94
CA LEU A 380 -0.42 -13.91 -6.68
C LEU A 380 0.05 -15.37 -6.76
N GLY A 381 -0.19 -16.04 -7.88
CA GLY A 381 0.27 -17.40 -8.13
C GLY A 381 1.79 -17.51 -8.05
N TRP A 382 2.52 -16.53 -8.60
CA TRP A 382 3.97 -16.47 -8.45
C TRP A 382 4.40 -16.23 -6.99
N LEU A 383 3.71 -15.36 -6.26
CA LEU A 383 3.98 -15.12 -4.83
C LEU A 383 3.81 -16.39 -4.00
N ILE A 384 2.85 -17.27 -4.34
CA ILE A 384 2.66 -18.59 -3.72
C ILE A 384 3.74 -19.58 -4.17
N LEU A 385 4.00 -19.63 -5.48
CA LEU A 385 4.82 -20.67 -6.08
C LEU A 385 6.31 -20.49 -5.75
N ARG A 386 6.80 -19.25 -5.65
CA ARG A 386 8.23 -18.97 -5.39
C ARG A 386 8.72 -19.58 -4.06
N PRO A 387 8.07 -19.36 -2.90
CA PRO A 387 8.44 -20.02 -1.65
C PRO A 387 8.35 -21.55 -1.74
N LEU A 388 7.28 -22.08 -2.36
CA LEU A 388 7.09 -23.52 -2.53
C LEU A 388 8.19 -24.17 -3.38
N ILE A 389 8.65 -23.50 -4.45
CA ILE A 389 9.79 -23.95 -5.24
C ILE A 389 11.08 -23.94 -4.40
N SER A 390 11.27 -22.91 -3.57
CA SER A 390 12.45 -22.82 -2.71
C SER A 390 12.50 -23.95 -1.69
N ILE A 391 11.38 -24.19 -1.00
CA ILE A 391 11.21 -25.29 -0.06
C ILE A 391 11.39 -26.63 -0.80
N GLY A 392 10.70 -26.81 -1.93
CA GLY A 392 10.82 -28.00 -2.75
C GLY A 392 12.26 -28.30 -3.16
N LYS A 393 13.03 -27.30 -3.62
CA LYS A 393 14.45 -27.47 -3.96
C LYS A 393 15.33 -27.82 -2.76
N ALA A 394 15.06 -27.23 -1.60
CA ALA A 394 15.81 -27.51 -0.37
C ALA A 394 15.54 -28.94 0.15
N TYR A 395 14.29 -29.39 0.12
CA TYR A 395 13.89 -30.72 0.62
C TYR A 395 13.96 -31.84 -0.43
N TYR A 396 14.02 -31.52 -1.73
CA TYR A 396 14.13 -32.51 -2.81
C TYR A 396 15.33 -33.46 -2.67
N PRO A 397 16.57 -33.01 -2.41
CA PRO A 397 17.70 -33.93 -2.25
C PRO A 397 17.51 -34.85 -1.04
N THR A 398 16.99 -34.34 0.08
CA THR A 398 16.69 -35.14 1.29
C THR A 398 15.58 -36.15 1.03
N ALA A 399 14.46 -35.74 0.42
CA ALA A 399 13.35 -36.61 0.10
C ALA A 399 13.74 -37.70 -0.91
N LYS A 400 14.52 -37.35 -1.95
CA LYS A 400 15.06 -38.31 -2.92
C LYS A 400 15.97 -39.34 -2.26
N GLN A 401 16.83 -38.90 -1.33
CA GLN A 401 17.73 -39.78 -0.58
C GLN A 401 16.97 -40.70 0.38
N THR A 402 15.93 -40.20 1.07
CA THR A 402 15.05 -41.01 1.93
C THR A 402 14.24 -42.02 1.12
N PHE A 403 13.72 -41.64 -0.05
CA PHE A 403 12.93 -42.52 -0.92
C PHE A 403 13.76 -43.61 -1.59
N GLN A 404 15.05 -43.37 -1.81
CA GLN A 404 15.98 -44.36 -2.37
C GLN A 404 16.53 -45.34 -1.33
N THR A 405 16.42 -45.05 -0.03
CA THR A 405 17.09 -45.83 1.03
C THR A 405 16.13 -46.57 1.96
N HIS A 406 14.83 -46.24 2.02
CA HIS A 406 13.90 -46.85 2.97
C HIS A 406 12.77 -47.64 2.28
N SER A 407 12.41 -48.79 2.88
CA SER A 407 11.29 -49.62 2.42
C SER A 407 9.95 -48.95 2.74
N TRP A 408 8.95 -49.13 1.87
CA TRP A 408 7.63 -48.48 1.93
C TRP A 408 6.91 -48.55 3.29
N LYS A 409 7.26 -49.52 4.16
CA LYS A 409 6.70 -49.66 5.51
C LYS A 409 7.28 -48.66 6.53
N GLU A 410 8.50 -48.17 6.34
CA GLU A 410 9.15 -47.24 7.29
C GLU A 410 8.73 -45.78 7.07
N LEU A 411 8.41 -45.41 5.82
CA LEU A 411 7.89 -44.08 5.45
C LEU A 411 6.55 -43.75 6.13
N PHE A 412 5.72 -44.74 6.43
CA PHE A 412 4.43 -44.55 7.11
C PHE A 412 4.56 -44.32 8.63
N THR A 413 5.75 -44.47 9.22
CA THR A 413 5.95 -44.34 10.67
C THR A 413 6.49 -42.97 11.13
N LEU A 414 6.67 -42.01 10.22
CA LEU A 414 7.00 -40.59 10.51
C LEU A 414 8.05 -40.35 11.61
N ASN A 415 9.09 -41.19 11.73
CA ASN A 415 10.20 -40.95 12.64
C ASN A 415 11.37 -40.30 11.89
N ILE A 416 11.15 -39.07 11.40
CA ILE A 416 12.18 -38.28 10.70
C ILE A 416 13.11 -37.68 11.76
N THR A 417 14.13 -38.43 12.15
CA THR A 417 15.20 -37.90 13.00
C THR A 417 16.15 -37.10 12.12
N SER A 418 16.08 -35.77 12.21
CA SER A 418 17.07 -34.87 11.62
C SER A 418 18.45 -35.19 12.20
N LYS A 419 19.35 -35.77 11.39
CA LYS A 419 20.79 -35.83 11.72
C LYS A 419 21.37 -34.41 11.55
N GLN A 420 21.22 -33.57 12.57
CA GLN A 420 22.08 -32.39 12.71
C GLN A 420 23.49 -32.87 13.02
N ARG A 421 24.43 -32.51 12.15
CA ARG A 421 25.86 -32.72 12.36
C ARG A 421 26.28 -31.79 13.52
N TYR A 422 26.58 -32.38 14.67
CA TYR A 422 27.01 -31.67 15.87
C TYR A 422 28.47 -31.24 15.68
N THR A 423 28.76 -29.94 15.81
CA THR A 423 30.13 -29.43 16.02
C THR A 423 30.37 -29.41 17.53
N PRO A 424 31.46 -29.97 18.06
CA PRO A 424 31.66 -30.00 19.52
C PRO A 424 32.00 -28.59 20.00
N LEU A 425 31.24 -28.09 20.99
CA LEU A 425 31.58 -26.91 21.78
C LEU A 425 32.63 -27.32 22.82
N HIS A 426 33.67 -26.50 22.94
CA HIS A 426 34.65 -26.60 24.01
C HIS A 426 33.97 -26.44 25.38
N ASP A 427 34.54 -27.17 26.32
CA ASP A 427 34.12 -27.36 27.71
C ASP A 427 34.22 -26.03 28.48
N ASP A 428 33.08 -25.49 28.93
CA ASP A 428 33.03 -24.71 30.17
C ASP A 428 31.63 -24.75 30.80
N THR A 429 31.60 -25.53 31.88
CA THR A 429 30.63 -25.66 32.98
C THR A 429 29.32 -24.83 33.01
N SER A 430 28.21 -25.59 33.08
CA SER A 430 27.01 -25.35 33.93
C SER A 430 25.92 -24.33 33.53
N ALA A 431 25.66 -24.11 32.24
CA ALA A 431 24.39 -23.50 31.80
C ALA A 431 23.41 -24.55 31.28
N ASN A 432 22.16 -24.53 31.76
CA ASN A 432 21.08 -25.38 31.26
C ASN A 432 21.04 -25.34 29.71
N PRO A 433 20.96 -26.48 28.99
CA PRO A 433 21.00 -26.48 27.52
C PRO A 433 19.83 -25.69 26.91
N ILE A 434 18.68 -25.63 27.59
CA ILE A 434 17.55 -24.78 27.20
C ILE A 434 17.86 -23.30 27.41
N SER A 435 18.57 -22.92 28.48
CA SER A 435 18.96 -21.51 28.68
C SER A 435 20.07 -21.10 27.73
N ALA A 436 21.02 -21.97 27.39
CA ALA A 436 22.06 -21.71 26.40
C ALA A 436 21.47 -21.57 24.98
N ILE A 437 20.50 -22.40 24.59
CA ILE A 437 19.74 -22.24 23.34
C ILE A 437 18.91 -20.95 23.36
N LYS A 438 18.29 -20.61 24.49
CA LYS A 438 17.55 -19.36 24.66
C LYS A 438 18.48 -18.14 24.64
N HIS A 439 19.71 -18.27 25.14
CA HIS A 439 20.75 -17.24 25.10
C HIS A 439 21.27 -17.06 23.68
N HIS A 440 21.61 -18.13 22.96
CA HIS A 440 22.01 -18.04 21.55
C HIS A 440 20.90 -17.56 20.62
N LEU A 441 19.62 -17.90 20.87
CA LEU A 441 18.48 -17.31 20.17
C LEU A 441 18.23 -15.84 20.54
N ALA A 442 18.75 -15.37 21.68
CA ALA A 442 18.62 -13.99 22.17
C ALA A 442 19.85 -13.12 21.85
N GLU A 443 21.05 -13.71 21.73
CA GLU A 443 22.31 -13.08 21.31
C GLU A 443 22.32 -12.81 19.80
N GLY A 444 21.63 -13.65 19.00
CA GLY A 444 21.35 -13.39 17.59
C GLY A 444 20.00 -12.71 17.33
N ALA A 445 19.25 -12.33 18.38
CA ALA A 445 17.97 -11.64 18.20
C ALA A 445 18.23 -10.16 17.90
N GLU A 446 17.94 -9.79 16.66
CA GLU A 446 18.00 -8.42 16.19
C GLU A 446 17.24 -7.44 17.09
N PRO A 447 17.69 -6.17 17.17
CA PRO A 447 17.12 -5.18 18.07
C PRO A 447 15.63 -4.96 17.77
N ASP A 448 14.78 -5.29 18.75
CA ASP A 448 13.35 -5.00 18.76
C ASP A 448 13.02 -4.09 19.96
N ALA A 449 11.84 -3.46 19.93
CA ALA A 449 11.35 -2.66 21.04
C ALA A 449 11.26 -3.50 22.33
N PRO A 450 11.43 -2.88 23.52
CA PRO A 450 11.34 -3.59 24.79
C PRO A 450 10.00 -4.34 24.92
N PRO A 451 9.98 -5.50 25.61
CA PRO A 451 8.79 -6.32 25.72
C PRO A 451 7.55 -5.59 26.28
N GLU A 452 7.72 -4.56 27.11
CA GLU A 452 6.61 -3.71 27.61
C GLU A 452 5.92 -2.86 26.54
N HIS A 453 6.63 -2.52 25.46
CA HIS A 453 6.13 -1.71 24.35
C HIS A 453 5.57 -2.55 23.20
N LEU A 454 5.70 -3.88 23.29
CA LEU A 454 5.11 -4.81 22.34
C LEU A 454 3.64 -5.09 22.69
N VAL A 455 2.85 -5.44 21.68
CA VAL A 455 1.49 -5.94 21.90
C VAL A 455 1.58 -7.35 22.49
N SER A 456 1.03 -7.54 23.69
CA SER A 456 1.05 -8.85 24.36
C SER A 456 0.35 -9.91 23.53
N SER A 457 0.93 -11.12 23.46
CA SER A 457 0.32 -12.28 22.81
C SER A 457 -1.09 -12.58 23.32
N ARG A 458 -1.36 -12.30 24.61
CA ARG A 458 -2.70 -12.46 25.19
C ARG A 458 -3.69 -11.50 24.55
N THR A 459 -3.33 -10.23 24.43
CA THR A 459 -4.15 -9.19 23.76
C THR A 459 -4.40 -9.57 22.30
N THR A 460 -3.39 -10.06 21.60
CA THR A 460 -3.52 -10.50 20.21
C THR A 460 -4.48 -11.68 20.06
N ILE A 461 -4.35 -12.73 20.88
CA ILE A 461 -5.22 -13.92 20.79
C ILE A 461 -6.67 -13.56 21.15
N ILE A 462 -6.88 -12.82 22.25
CA ILE A 462 -8.22 -12.40 22.67
C ILE A 462 -8.82 -11.45 21.63
N GLY A 463 -8.06 -10.47 21.15
CA GLY A 463 -8.49 -9.53 20.12
C GLY A 463 -8.82 -10.22 18.80
N MET A 464 -8.07 -11.26 18.42
CA MET A 464 -8.32 -12.04 17.21
C MET A 464 -9.65 -12.78 17.33
N ILE A 465 -9.85 -13.54 18.40
CA ILE A 465 -11.10 -14.27 18.61
C ILE A 465 -12.29 -13.30 18.68
N ALA A 466 -12.16 -12.21 19.44
CA ALA A 466 -13.20 -11.20 19.59
C ALA A 466 -13.55 -10.53 18.26
N SER A 467 -12.55 -10.13 17.46
CA SER A 467 -12.78 -9.48 16.16
C SER A 467 -13.37 -10.43 15.11
N LEU A 468 -12.97 -11.70 15.11
CA LEU A 468 -13.57 -12.72 14.23
C LEU A 468 -15.04 -12.99 14.60
N VAL A 469 -15.34 -13.14 15.89
CA VAL A 469 -16.73 -13.30 16.38
C VAL A 469 -17.56 -12.06 16.07
N LEU A 470 -17.00 -10.87 16.28
CA LEU A 470 -17.65 -9.60 15.97
C LEU A 470 -17.98 -9.50 14.47
N CYS A 471 -17.05 -9.89 13.59
CA CYS A 471 -17.27 -9.96 12.15
C CYS A 471 -18.42 -10.91 11.78
N ILE A 472 -18.44 -12.12 12.36
CA ILE A 472 -19.53 -13.09 12.14
C ILE A 472 -20.88 -12.48 12.54
N ILE A 473 -20.98 -11.91 13.74
CA ILE A 473 -22.21 -11.28 14.24
C ILE A 473 -22.64 -10.14 13.30
N ALA A 474 -21.71 -9.27 12.94
CA ALA A 474 -21.98 -8.13 12.08
C ALA A 474 -22.50 -8.51 10.70
N VAL A 475 -21.91 -9.54 10.07
CA VAL A 475 -22.38 -10.09 8.79
C VAL A 475 -23.83 -10.56 8.91
N HIS A 476 -24.16 -11.33 9.95
CA HIS A 476 -25.50 -11.90 10.12
C HIS A 476 -26.56 -10.88 10.56
N VAL A 477 -26.16 -9.81 11.26
CA VAL A 477 -27.05 -8.69 11.59
C VAL A 477 -27.32 -7.81 10.36
N SER A 478 -26.29 -7.57 9.55
CA SER A 478 -26.39 -6.70 8.36
C SER A 478 -27.13 -7.39 7.21
N PHE A 479 -26.91 -8.70 7.04
CA PHE A 479 -27.46 -9.52 5.96
C PHE A 479 -28.26 -10.72 6.50
N PRO A 480 -29.40 -10.48 7.18
CA PRO A 480 -30.15 -11.53 7.87
C PRO A 480 -30.67 -12.57 6.88
N ASN A 481 -30.41 -13.85 7.16
CA ASN A 481 -30.83 -15.01 6.36
C ASN A 481 -30.30 -15.07 4.91
N LEU A 482 -29.35 -14.20 4.52
CA LEU A 482 -28.79 -14.19 3.17
C LEU A 482 -27.53 -15.06 3.04
N ILE A 483 -26.69 -15.08 4.08
CA ILE A 483 -25.38 -15.70 4.06
C ILE A 483 -25.33 -16.84 5.08
N PRO A 484 -25.06 -18.10 4.69
CA PRO A 484 -24.85 -19.20 5.62
C PRO A 484 -23.60 -19.01 6.49
N LEU A 485 -23.69 -19.32 7.78
CA LEU A 485 -22.58 -19.18 8.75
C LEU A 485 -21.28 -19.86 8.28
N ARG A 486 -21.40 -21.07 7.70
CA ARG A 486 -20.25 -21.83 7.18
C ARG A 486 -19.46 -21.06 6.10
N LEU A 487 -20.14 -20.25 5.30
CA LEU A 487 -19.50 -19.46 4.24
C LEU A 487 -18.85 -18.21 4.81
N THR A 488 -19.41 -17.59 5.85
CA THR A 488 -18.76 -16.50 6.59
C THR A 488 -17.46 -16.97 7.25
N ILE A 489 -17.46 -18.15 7.88
CA ILE A 489 -16.26 -18.74 8.50
C ILE A 489 -15.19 -19.03 7.44
N LEU A 490 -15.60 -19.59 6.29
CA LEU A 490 -14.68 -19.83 5.17
C LEU A 490 -14.07 -18.53 4.63
N ALA A 491 -14.86 -17.46 4.51
CA ALA A 491 -14.38 -16.16 4.07
C ALA A 491 -13.32 -15.61 5.02
N LEU A 492 -13.56 -15.71 6.33
CA LEU A 492 -12.60 -15.26 7.35
C LEU A 492 -11.30 -16.07 7.31
N PHE A 493 -11.39 -17.38 7.25
CA PHE A 493 -10.20 -18.23 7.13
C PHE A 493 -9.38 -17.88 5.89
N LEU A 494 -10.04 -17.74 4.73
CA LEU A 494 -9.38 -17.40 3.48
C LEU A 494 -8.77 -15.99 3.54
N SER A 495 -9.47 -15.02 4.13
CA SER A 495 -8.99 -13.64 4.27
C SER A 495 -7.69 -13.55 5.08
N LEU A 496 -7.60 -14.26 6.21
CA LEU A 496 -6.39 -14.31 7.01
C LEU A 496 -5.23 -14.92 6.21
N PHE A 497 -5.46 -16.05 5.56
CA PHE A 497 -4.44 -16.70 4.72
C PHE A 497 -3.93 -15.80 3.59
N LEU A 498 -4.84 -15.16 2.84
CA LEU A 498 -4.46 -14.31 1.71
C LEU A 498 -3.81 -13.00 2.16
N SER A 499 -4.18 -12.47 3.34
CA SER A 499 -3.57 -11.24 3.88
C SER A 499 -2.08 -11.39 4.17
N VAL A 500 -1.60 -12.58 4.57
CA VAL A 500 -0.16 -12.85 4.75
C VAL A 500 0.61 -12.58 3.45
N MET A 501 0.06 -13.01 2.32
CA MET A 501 0.68 -12.79 1.01
C MET A 501 0.60 -11.33 0.58
N GLY A 502 -0.54 -10.67 0.84
CA GLY A 502 -0.73 -9.25 0.53
C GLY A 502 0.27 -8.38 1.26
N VAL A 503 0.45 -8.63 2.55
CA VAL A 503 1.44 -7.98 3.41
C VAL A 503 2.87 -8.21 2.92
N ARG A 504 3.21 -9.44 2.54
CA ARG A 504 4.56 -9.74 2.02
C ARG A 504 4.84 -9.00 0.72
N ALA A 505 3.88 -9.04 -0.21
CA ALA A 505 3.97 -8.30 -1.47
C ALA A 505 4.11 -6.80 -1.22
N LEU A 506 3.35 -6.26 -0.25
CA LEU A 506 3.45 -4.87 0.17
C LEU A 506 4.83 -4.54 0.74
N GLY A 507 5.40 -5.40 1.59
CA GLY A 507 6.73 -5.23 2.16
C GLY A 507 7.84 -5.25 1.12
N GLU A 508 7.71 -6.04 0.05
CA GLU A 508 8.69 -6.15 -1.04
C GLU A 508 8.53 -5.06 -2.12
N THR A 509 7.30 -4.67 -2.45
CA THR A 509 6.98 -3.90 -3.67
C THR A 509 6.21 -2.60 -3.46
N ASP A 510 5.85 -2.28 -2.22
CA ASP A 510 4.98 -1.14 -1.85
C ASP A 510 3.54 -1.21 -2.36
N LEU A 511 3.17 -2.33 -2.98
CA LEU A 511 1.84 -2.55 -3.54
C LEU A 511 1.15 -3.68 -2.79
N ASN A 512 0.06 -3.35 -2.10
CA ASN A 512 -0.80 -4.34 -1.48
C ASN A 512 -1.82 -4.83 -2.53
N PRO A 513 -1.76 -6.09 -3.01
CA PRO A 513 -2.61 -6.60 -4.08
C PRO A 513 -4.03 -6.92 -3.58
N VAL A 514 -4.64 -6.01 -2.82
CA VAL A 514 -5.95 -6.15 -2.17
C VAL A 514 -7.05 -6.50 -3.17
N SER A 515 -7.04 -5.85 -4.35
CA SER A 515 -7.97 -6.14 -5.43
C SER A 515 -7.78 -7.56 -6.01
N GLY A 516 -6.54 -8.06 -6.07
CA GLY A 516 -6.26 -9.42 -6.52
C GLY A 516 -6.67 -10.49 -5.50
N ILE A 517 -6.44 -10.22 -4.22
CA ILE A 517 -6.81 -11.08 -3.08
C ILE A 517 -8.33 -11.24 -2.98
N SER A 518 -9.08 -10.15 -3.09
CA SER A 518 -10.54 -10.17 -3.09
C SER A 518 -11.10 -10.92 -4.30
N LYS A 519 -10.55 -10.71 -5.51
CA LYS A 519 -10.95 -11.44 -6.72
C LYS A 519 -10.66 -12.94 -6.63
N LEU A 520 -9.52 -13.35 -6.06
CA LEU A 520 -9.25 -14.76 -5.78
C LEU A 520 -10.31 -15.34 -4.83
N THR A 521 -10.68 -14.58 -3.81
CA THR A 521 -11.76 -14.96 -2.89
C THR A 521 -13.09 -15.13 -3.64
N GLN A 522 -13.44 -14.21 -4.54
CA GLN A 522 -14.62 -14.35 -5.40
C GLN A 522 -14.58 -15.62 -6.27
N LEU A 523 -13.42 -16.01 -6.79
CA LEU A 523 -13.26 -17.25 -7.57
C LEU A 523 -13.43 -18.50 -6.70
N VAL A 524 -12.85 -18.54 -5.50
CA VAL A 524 -13.06 -19.66 -4.57
C VAL A 524 -14.55 -19.76 -4.18
N PHE A 525 -15.18 -18.62 -3.90
CA PHE A 525 -16.59 -18.57 -3.55
C PHE A 525 -17.51 -19.01 -4.67
N ALA A 526 -17.11 -18.86 -5.93
CA ALA A 526 -17.86 -19.40 -7.06
C ALA A 526 -18.02 -20.93 -7.01
N LEU A 527 -17.03 -21.64 -6.45
CA LEU A 527 -17.02 -23.10 -6.38
C LEU A 527 -17.85 -23.67 -5.22
N VAL A 528 -17.99 -22.90 -4.14
CA VAL A 528 -18.64 -23.34 -2.89
C VAL A 528 -20.03 -22.74 -2.67
N THR A 529 -20.37 -21.69 -3.41
CA THR A 529 -21.66 -21.01 -3.28
C THR A 529 -22.75 -21.81 -4.00
N PRO A 530 -23.93 -22.02 -3.39
CA PRO A 530 -25.02 -22.73 -4.04
C PRO A 530 -25.44 -22.03 -5.34
N THR A 531 -25.39 -22.76 -6.47
CA THR A 531 -25.83 -22.27 -7.79
C THR A 531 -27.21 -22.79 -8.19
N THR A 532 -27.76 -23.74 -7.44
CA THR A 532 -29.08 -24.35 -7.66
C THR A 532 -29.92 -24.32 -6.38
N GLY A 533 -31.25 -24.32 -6.53
CA GLY A 533 -32.20 -24.29 -5.42
C GLY A 533 -32.42 -22.90 -4.79
N PRO A 534 -33.13 -22.82 -3.65
CA PRO A 534 -33.53 -21.55 -3.04
C PRO A 534 -32.36 -20.61 -2.67
N GLY A 535 -31.19 -21.18 -2.36
CA GLY A 535 -29.97 -20.42 -2.03
C GLY A 535 -29.26 -19.79 -3.23
N ALA A 536 -29.61 -20.16 -4.46
CA ALA A 536 -28.97 -19.66 -5.68
C ALA A 536 -29.14 -18.15 -5.89
N LYS A 537 -30.27 -17.58 -5.42
CA LYS A 537 -30.52 -16.13 -5.50
C LYS A 537 -29.50 -15.32 -4.69
N ASN A 538 -28.97 -15.89 -3.61
CA ASN A 538 -27.99 -15.24 -2.74
C ASN A 538 -26.56 -15.33 -3.28
N ALA A 539 -26.33 -16.03 -4.39
CA ALA A 539 -24.98 -16.38 -4.80
C ALA A 539 -24.08 -15.16 -5.07
N VAL A 540 -24.64 -14.14 -5.72
CA VAL A 540 -23.93 -12.88 -6.00
C VAL A 540 -23.63 -12.11 -4.71
N ILE A 541 -24.60 -12.03 -3.78
CA ILE A 541 -24.43 -11.35 -2.48
C ILE A 541 -23.35 -12.05 -1.64
N ILE A 542 -23.42 -13.38 -1.53
CA ILE A 542 -22.44 -14.21 -0.79
C ILE A 542 -21.03 -13.97 -1.35
N ASN A 543 -20.90 -13.96 -2.68
CA ASN A 543 -19.63 -13.73 -3.36
C ASN A 543 -19.06 -12.32 -3.08
N LEU A 544 -19.91 -11.29 -3.18
CA LEU A 544 -19.54 -9.89 -2.90
C LEU A 544 -19.08 -9.71 -1.45
N VAL A 545 -19.85 -10.21 -0.48
CA VAL A 545 -19.53 -10.07 0.95
C VAL A 545 -18.24 -10.82 1.30
N ALA A 546 -18.04 -12.01 0.76
CA ALA A 546 -16.81 -12.77 0.98
C ALA A 546 -15.56 -12.04 0.47
N GLY A 547 -15.64 -11.48 -0.74
CA GLY A 547 -14.54 -10.67 -1.28
C GLY A 547 -14.29 -9.41 -0.44
N ALA A 548 -15.34 -8.75 0.06
CA ALA A 548 -15.23 -7.57 0.92
C ALA A 548 -14.48 -7.86 2.24
N ILE A 549 -14.79 -8.98 2.89
CA ILE A 549 -14.09 -9.44 4.09
C ILE A 549 -12.60 -9.63 3.78
N SER A 550 -12.29 -10.25 2.64
CA SER A 550 -10.91 -10.49 2.20
C SER A 550 -10.14 -9.21 1.87
N GLU A 551 -10.79 -8.26 1.20
CA GLU A 551 -10.25 -6.92 0.93
C GLU A 551 -9.94 -6.16 2.23
N SER A 552 -10.90 -6.14 3.16
CA SER A 552 -10.74 -5.47 4.46
C SER A 552 -9.55 -6.03 5.24
N ALA A 553 -9.43 -7.36 5.32
CA ALA A 553 -8.35 -8.04 6.02
C ALA A 553 -6.97 -7.66 5.49
N ALA A 554 -6.79 -7.78 4.17
CA ALA A 554 -5.53 -7.55 3.50
C ALA A 554 -5.12 -6.07 3.56
N LEU A 555 -6.08 -5.15 3.37
CA LEU A 555 -5.84 -3.71 3.46
C LEU A 555 -5.35 -3.33 4.85
N GLN A 556 -6.10 -3.69 5.90
CA GLN A 556 -5.79 -3.30 7.27
C GLN A 556 -4.50 -3.90 7.81
N ALA A 557 -4.25 -5.18 7.52
CA ALA A 557 -3.00 -5.82 7.91
C ALA A 557 -1.80 -5.14 7.20
N GLY A 558 -1.97 -4.76 5.94
CA GLY A 558 -0.97 -4.02 5.17
C GLY A 558 -0.72 -2.62 5.72
N ASP A 559 -1.78 -1.86 5.98
CA ASP A 559 -1.71 -0.49 6.52
C ASP A 559 -1.00 -0.49 7.89
N LEU A 560 -1.35 -1.41 8.81
CA LEU A 560 -0.66 -1.52 10.10
C LEU A 560 0.83 -1.83 9.94
N LEU A 561 1.21 -2.70 8.99
CA LEU A 561 2.62 -3.05 8.83
C LEU A 561 3.45 -1.96 8.16
N GLN A 562 2.86 -1.14 7.28
CA GLN A 562 3.50 0.09 6.82
C GLN A 562 3.77 1.04 7.98
N ASP A 563 2.77 1.23 8.84
CA ASP A 563 2.89 2.10 10.00
C ASP A 563 3.91 1.56 11.00
N LEU A 564 3.85 0.26 11.33
CA LEU A 564 4.81 -0.39 12.22
C LEU A 564 6.23 -0.34 11.67
N LYS A 565 6.43 -0.39 10.34
CA LYS A 565 7.75 -0.14 9.76
C LYS A 565 8.18 1.30 10.01
N CYS A 566 7.31 2.26 9.73
CA CYS A 566 7.60 3.67 9.96
C CYS A 566 7.99 3.94 11.43
N GLY A 567 7.20 3.39 12.36
CA GLY A 567 7.46 3.47 13.79
C GLY A 567 8.74 2.77 14.22
N HIS A 568 9.01 1.56 13.72
CA HIS A 568 10.25 0.84 14.02
C HIS A 568 11.50 1.62 13.61
N LEU A 569 11.47 2.31 12.46
CA LEU A 569 12.59 3.14 12.01
C LEU A 569 12.78 4.44 12.83
N LEU A 570 11.77 4.85 13.58
CA LEU A 570 11.78 6.05 14.42
C LEU A 570 11.75 5.74 15.93
N GLY A 571 11.80 4.45 16.29
CA GLY A 571 11.70 3.99 17.68
C GLY A 571 10.32 4.16 18.34
N ALA A 572 9.24 4.35 17.57
CA ALA A 572 7.89 4.44 18.11
C ALA A 572 7.41 3.08 18.67
N ALA A 573 6.68 3.12 19.79
CA ALA A 573 6.20 1.93 20.48
C ALA A 573 5.12 1.20 19.66
N PRO A 574 5.32 -0.10 19.31
CA PRO A 574 4.35 -0.85 18.51
C PRO A 574 2.96 -0.96 19.13
N ASN A 575 2.87 -1.04 20.47
CA ASN A 575 1.59 -1.07 21.18
C ASN A 575 0.78 0.22 21.00
N ALA A 576 1.45 1.38 20.96
CA ALA A 576 0.81 2.67 20.79
C ALA A 576 0.22 2.81 19.37
N GLN A 577 0.95 2.36 18.37
CA GLN A 577 0.48 2.33 16.99
C GLN A 577 -0.71 1.37 16.81
N PHE A 578 -0.64 0.18 17.41
CA PHE A 578 -1.74 -0.78 17.41
C PHE A 578 -3.01 -0.16 18.00
N TRP A 579 -2.96 0.43 19.19
CA TRP A 579 -4.12 1.06 19.81
C TRP A 579 -4.60 2.30 19.06
N GLY A 580 -3.68 3.09 18.51
CA GLY A 580 -4.01 4.22 17.63
C GLY A 580 -4.82 3.77 16.41
N GLN A 581 -4.39 2.71 15.74
CA GLN A 581 -5.13 2.15 14.61
C GLN A 581 -6.45 1.50 15.02
N MET A 582 -6.54 0.85 16.18
CA MET A 582 -7.81 0.30 16.67
C MET A 582 -8.84 1.42 16.87
N ILE A 583 -8.43 2.55 17.48
CA ILE A 583 -9.30 3.73 17.67
C ILE A 583 -9.65 4.36 16.31
N GLY A 584 -8.66 4.59 15.46
CA GLY A 584 -8.87 5.19 14.14
C GLY A 584 -9.77 4.32 13.24
N SER A 585 -9.59 3.00 13.24
CA SER A 585 -10.46 2.07 12.50
C SER A 585 -11.90 2.09 13.03
N ALA A 586 -12.10 2.11 14.35
CA ALA A 586 -13.43 2.18 14.95
C ALA A 586 -14.17 3.47 14.57
N VAL A 587 -13.50 4.62 14.72
CA VAL A 587 -14.08 5.92 14.34
C VAL A 587 -14.28 6.01 12.83
N GLY A 588 -13.31 5.57 12.05
CA GLY A 588 -13.36 5.54 10.58
C GLY A 588 -14.47 4.65 10.04
N ALA A 589 -14.74 3.51 10.67
CA ALA A 589 -15.82 2.60 10.29
C ALA A 589 -17.19 3.27 10.42
N VAL A 590 -17.46 3.90 11.57
CA VAL A 590 -18.70 4.65 11.82
C VAL A 590 -18.79 5.86 10.88
N LEU A 591 -17.72 6.65 10.80
CA LEU A 591 -17.66 7.85 9.97
C LEU A 591 -17.89 7.52 8.50
N SER A 592 -17.23 6.50 7.96
CA SER A 592 -17.37 6.13 6.55
C SER A 592 -18.80 5.73 6.20
N ALA A 593 -19.53 5.06 7.10
CA ALA A 593 -20.94 4.75 6.91
C ALA A 593 -21.81 6.01 6.86
N VAL A 594 -21.56 6.96 7.76
CA VAL A 594 -22.27 8.25 7.81
C VAL A 594 -21.98 9.08 6.56
N VAL A 595 -20.70 9.23 6.20
CA VAL A 595 -20.27 9.98 5.02
C VAL A 595 -20.84 9.34 3.76
N TYR A 596 -20.78 8.01 3.62
CA TYR A 596 -21.39 7.32 2.49
C TYR A 596 -22.88 7.63 2.37
N LYS A 597 -23.66 7.53 3.45
CA LYS A 597 -25.10 7.85 3.43
C LYS A 597 -25.35 9.33 3.14
N LEU A 598 -24.50 10.23 3.60
CA LEU A 598 -24.57 11.64 3.28
C LEU A 598 -24.43 11.88 1.77
N TYR A 599 -23.42 11.29 1.12
CA TYR A 599 -23.25 11.38 -0.33
C TYR A 599 -24.43 10.77 -1.09
N THR A 600 -24.92 9.60 -0.69
CA THR A 600 -26.05 8.95 -1.38
C THR A 600 -27.40 9.65 -1.19
N ASN A 601 -27.55 10.45 -0.13
CA ASN A 601 -28.77 11.23 0.09
C ASN A 601 -28.79 12.54 -0.71
N VAL A 602 -27.61 13.11 -0.99
CA VAL A 602 -27.48 14.38 -1.71
C VAL A 602 -27.31 14.16 -3.21
N TYR A 603 -26.56 13.15 -3.61
CA TYR A 603 -26.26 12.85 -5.02
C TYR A 603 -26.97 11.59 -5.51
N THR A 604 -27.31 11.59 -6.79
CA THR A 604 -27.78 10.37 -7.47
C THR A 604 -26.60 9.44 -7.73
N ILE A 605 -26.65 8.24 -7.16
CA ILE A 605 -25.60 7.23 -7.27
C ILE A 605 -26.23 5.91 -7.71
N PRO A 606 -25.78 5.28 -8.81
CA PRO A 606 -24.79 5.78 -9.78
C PRO A 606 -25.32 6.99 -10.57
N GLY A 607 -24.44 7.93 -10.91
CA GLY A 607 -24.77 9.12 -11.69
C GLY A 607 -23.56 9.65 -12.47
N GLY A 608 -23.71 10.81 -13.12
CA GLY A 608 -22.64 11.40 -13.93
C GLY A 608 -21.39 11.76 -13.13
N LEU A 609 -21.56 12.40 -11.96
CA LEU A 609 -20.43 12.77 -11.10
C LEU A 609 -19.88 11.56 -10.31
N PHE A 610 -20.74 10.66 -9.86
CA PHE A 610 -20.37 9.47 -9.08
C PHE A 610 -20.75 8.19 -9.84
N GLU A 611 -19.86 7.74 -10.71
CA GLU A 611 -20.13 6.59 -11.58
C GLU A 611 -20.06 5.24 -10.84
N VAL A 612 -19.32 5.17 -9.73
CA VAL A 612 -19.04 3.96 -8.95
C VAL A 612 -18.48 2.80 -9.81
N PRO A 613 -17.38 3.04 -10.56
CA PRO A 613 -16.85 2.05 -11.49
C PRO A 613 -16.43 0.75 -10.78
N THR A 614 -15.89 0.86 -9.56
CA THR A 614 -15.51 -0.30 -8.75
C THR A 614 -16.72 -1.18 -8.42
N GLY A 615 -17.89 -0.60 -8.13
CA GLY A 615 -19.11 -1.38 -7.88
C GLY A 615 -19.48 -2.28 -9.06
N TYR A 616 -19.36 -1.77 -10.29
CA TYR A 616 -19.57 -2.56 -11.50
C TYR A 616 -18.55 -3.69 -11.65
N VAL A 617 -17.27 -3.41 -11.43
CA VAL A 617 -16.19 -4.41 -11.43
C VAL A 617 -16.50 -5.55 -10.45
N TRP A 618 -16.97 -5.22 -9.24
CA TRP A 618 -17.30 -6.19 -8.21
C TRP A 618 -18.50 -7.07 -8.58
N VAL A 619 -19.61 -6.47 -8.98
CA VAL A 619 -20.84 -7.21 -9.30
C VAL A 619 -20.69 -8.04 -10.58
N PHE A 620 -20.00 -7.53 -11.60
CA PHE A 620 -19.73 -8.27 -12.82
C PHE A 620 -18.79 -9.45 -12.56
N THR A 621 -17.76 -9.28 -11.73
CA THR A 621 -16.93 -10.42 -11.30
C THR A 621 -17.79 -11.49 -10.63
N ALA A 622 -18.64 -11.11 -9.66
CA ALA A 622 -19.51 -12.04 -8.97
C ALA A 622 -20.51 -12.75 -9.91
N ARG A 623 -21.07 -12.05 -10.90
CA ARG A 623 -22.00 -12.62 -11.89
C ARG A 623 -21.33 -13.58 -12.87
N LEU A 624 -20.13 -13.23 -13.33
CA LEU A 624 -19.35 -14.07 -14.25
C LEU A 624 -19.02 -15.41 -13.62
N VAL A 625 -18.52 -15.38 -12.40
CA VAL A 625 -18.08 -16.60 -11.72
C VAL A 625 -19.26 -17.46 -11.24
N THR A 626 -20.44 -16.87 -11.06
CA THR A 626 -21.69 -17.59 -10.73
C THR A 626 -22.48 -18.06 -11.96
N GLY A 627 -21.93 -17.90 -13.18
CA GLY A 627 -22.49 -18.50 -14.39
C GLY A 627 -23.54 -17.67 -15.13
N LYS A 628 -23.64 -16.36 -14.89
CA LYS A 628 -24.50 -15.47 -15.71
C LYS A 628 -23.82 -15.16 -17.05
N GLY A 629 -24.60 -15.19 -18.14
CA GLY A 629 -24.11 -15.06 -19.51
C GLY A 629 -23.35 -13.76 -19.79
N LEU A 630 -22.34 -13.86 -20.67
CA LEU A 630 -21.57 -12.74 -21.18
C LEU A 630 -22.27 -12.10 -22.38
N PRO A 631 -22.10 -10.79 -22.63
CA PRO A 631 -22.54 -10.17 -23.87
C PRO A 631 -21.89 -10.82 -25.11
N PRO A 632 -22.47 -10.64 -26.31
CA PRO A 632 -21.94 -11.22 -27.54
C PRO A 632 -20.46 -10.87 -27.76
N MET A 633 -19.67 -11.83 -28.22
CA MET A 633 -18.24 -11.73 -28.51
C MET A 633 -17.31 -11.38 -27.33
N VAL A 634 -17.85 -11.10 -26.14
CA VAL A 634 -17.02 -10.77 -24.98
C VAL A 634 -16.12 -11.93 -24.58
N LYS A 635 -16.61 -13.18 -24.65
CA LYS A 635 -15.83 -14.37 -24.26
C LYS A 635 -14.54 -14.48 -25.06
N GLU A 636 -14.62 -14.30 -26.38
CA GLU A 636 -13.54 -14.40 -27.32
C GLU A 636 -12.49 -13.31 -27.04
N TRP A 637 -12.92 -12.04 -26.97
CA TRP A 637 -12.02 -10.91 -26.72
C TRP A 637 -11.43 -10.91 -25.31
N ALA A 638 -12.23 -11.25 -24.30
CA ALA A 638 -11.77 -11.36 -22.92
C ALA A 638 -10.77 -12.50 -22.76
N SER A 639 -11.00 -13.66 -23.41
CA SER A 639 -10.06 -14.78 -23.38
C SER A 639 -8.74 -14.46 -24.11
N GLY A 640 -8.79 -13.79 -25.25
CA GLY A 640 -7.60 -13.31 -25.95
C GLY A 640 -6.80 -12.32 -25.11
N ALA A 641 -7.46 -11.33 -24.53
CA ALA A 641 -6.83 -10.36 -23.63
C ALA A 641 -6.24 -11.03 -22.38
N ALA A 642 -6.97 -11.97 -21.79
CA ALA A 642 -6.50 -12.78 -20.67
C ALA A 642 -5.20 -13.52 -21.01
N VAL A 643 -5.11 -14.19 -22.16
CA VAL A 643 -3.88 -14.90 -22.57
C VAL A 643 -2.72 -13.93 -22.78
N ILE A 644 -2.95 -12.82 -23.50
CA ILE A 644 -1.91 -11.81 -23.77
C ILE A 644 -1.35 -11.24 -22.47
N PHE A 645 -2.23 -10.84 -21.54
CA PHE A 645 -1.82 -10.27 -20.26
C PHE A 645 -1.31 -11.33 -19.28
N ALA A 646 -1.73 -12.60 -19.37
CA ALA A 646 -1.10 -13.69 -18.62
C ALA A 646 0.37 -13.79 -18.98
N VAL A 647 0.66 -13.92 -20.28
CA VAL A 647 2.02 -14.04 -20.81
C VAL A 647 2.82 -12.78 -20.49
N GLY A 648 2.25 -11.59 -20.74
CA GLY A 648 2.89 -10.31 -20.40
C GLY A 648 3.24 -10.20 -18.91
N THR A 649 2.33 -10.60 -18.03
CA THR A 649 2.58 -10.61 -16.58
C THR A 649 3.64 -11.62 -16.19
N MET A 650 3.61 -12.84 -16.74
CA MET A 650 4.65 -13.85 -16.51
C MET A 650 6.02 -13.35 -16.95
N VAL A 651 6.09 -12.73 -18.13
CA VAL A 651 7.31 -12.13 -18.69
C VAL A 651 7.80 -10.98 -17.81
N ARG A 652 6.92 -10.11 -17.34
CA ARG A 652 7.23 -9.02 -16.40
C ARG A 652 7.74 -9.54 -15.06
N VAL A 653 7.08 -10.54 -14.49
CA VAL A 653 7.48 -11.19 -13.22
C VAL A 653 8.84 -11.86 -13.35
N TRP A 654 9.04 -12.63 -14.43
CA TRP A 654 10.32 -13.27 -14.73
C TRP A 654 11.43 -12.25 -14.94
N GLY A 655 11.15 -11.19 -15.72
CA GLY A 655 12.06 -10.09 -15.96
C GLY A 655 12.45 -9.38 -14.66
N ASN A 656 11.48 -9.01 -13.82
CA ASN A 656 11.75 -8.33 -12.55
C ASN A 656 12.62 -9.18 -11.63
N ASN A 657 12.38 -10.49 -11.55
CA ASN A 657 13.23 -11.41 -10.79
C ASN A 657 14.65 -11.52 -11.39
N ARG A 658 14.79 -11.34 -12.71
CA ARG A 658 16.08 -11.27 -13.41
C ARG A 658 16.83 -9.96 -13.07
N LYS A 659 16.12 -8.83 -13.11
CA LYS A 659 16.63 -7.49 -12.74
C LYS A 659 17.11 -7.46 -11.29
N GLN A 660 16.35 -8.08 -10.37
CA GLN A 660 16.74 -8.26 -8.96
C GLN A 660 18.02 -9.10 -8.77
N ARG A 661 18.43 -9.89 -9.77
CA ARG A 661 19.67 -10.68 -9.76
C ARG A 661 20.82 -10.02 -10.51
N GLY A 662 20.71 -8.73 -10.83
CA GLY A 662 21.77 -7.95 -11.50
C GLY A 662 21.88 -8.17 -13.01
N LEU A 663 20.89 -8.77 -13.67
CA LEU A 663 20.90 -8.98 -15.13
C LEU A 663 20.14 -7.86 -15.86
N SER A 664 20.58 -7.53 -17.09
CA SER A 664 19.96 -6.49 -17.94
C SER A 664 18.46 -6.72 -18.14
N GLY A 665 17.67 -5.67 -17.87
CA GLY A 665 16.21 -5.71 -17.80
C GLY A 665 15.52 -4.50 -18.44
N TRP A 666 16.18 -3.79 -19.36
CA TRP A 666 15.69 -2.54 -19.96
C TRP A 666 14.30 -2.68 -20.64
N TRP A 667 14.02 -3.86 -21.21
CA TRP A 667 12.76 -4.15 -21.89
C TRP A 667 11.57 -4.32 -20.94
N ILE A 668 11.82 -4.60 -19.66
CA ILE A 668 10.77 -4.88 -18.66
C ILE A 668 9.96 -3.62 -18.40
N ASP A 669 10.62 -2.46 -18.41
CA ASP A 669 10.00 -1.17 -18.16
C ASP A 669 8.99 -0.78 -19.27
N PHE A 670 9.02 -1.48 -20.42
CA PHE A 670 8.04 -1.35 -21.51
C PHE A 670 6.88 -2.35 -21.43
N VAL A 671 6.94 -3.37 -20.57
CA VAL A 671 5.87 -4.36 -20.43
C VAL A 671 4.77 -3.77 -19.54
N PRO A 672 3.57 -3.51 -20.09
CA PRO A 672 2.53 -2.83 -19.34
C PRO A 672 2.00 -3.69 -18.19
N GLY A 673 1.75 -3.05 -17.04
CA GLY A 673 1.11 -3.71 -15.91
C GLY A 673 -0.37 -3.95 -16.20
N GLY A 674 -0.85 -5.18 -16.09
CA GLY A 674 -2.22 -5.54 -16.46
C GLY A 674 -3.28 -4.81 -15.65
N ILE A 675 -3.08 -4.66 -14.33
CA ILE A 675 -4.00 -3.89 -13.48
C ILE A 675 -4.13 -2.44 -13.97
N ALA A 676 -3.01 -1.76 -14.26
CA ALA A 676 -3.05 -0.36 -14.68
C ALA A 676 -3.76 -0.19 -16.04
N VAL A 677 -3.48 -1.07 -17.02
CA VAL A 677 -4.20 -1.09 -18.30
C VAL A 677 -5.69 -1.31 -18.08
N ALA A 678 -6.05 -2.30 -17.25
CA ALA A 678 -7.45 -2.60 -17.01
C ALA A 678 -8.19 -1.43 -16.33
N VAL A 679 -7.56 -0.75 -15.37
CA VAL A 679 -8.10 0.47 -14.76
C VAL A 679 -8.36 1.56 -15.80
N GLY A 680 -7.42 1.76 -16.73
CA GLY A 680 -7.60 2.68 -17.86
C GLY A 680 -8.73 2.30 -18.82
N MET A 681 -9.03 1.01 -18.95
CA MET A 681 -10.10 0.51 -19.82
C MET A 681 -11.50 0.67 -19.21
N TYR A 682 -11.67 0.55 -17.88
CA TYR A 682 -12.99 0.68 -17.26
C TYR A 682 -13.29 2.12 -16.82
N ASN A 683 -12.27 2.91 -16.46
CA ASN A 683 -12.44 4.34 -16.18
C ASN A 683 -12.64 5.11 -17.48
N THR A 684 -13.45 6.16 -17.45
CA THR A 684 -13.63 7.03 -18.61
C THR A 684 -12.31 7.72 -18.99
N PRO A 685 -12.10 8.05 -20.28
CA PRO A 685 -10.90 8.73 -20.74
C PRO A 685 -10.63 10.03 -19.98
N SER A 686 -11.70 10.74 -19.59
CA SER A 686 -11.66 12.00 -18.86
C SER A 686 -10.78 11.99 -17.62
N PHE A 687 -10.91 10.96 -16.77
CA PHE A 687 -10.09 10.83 -15.56
C PHE A 687 -8.67 10.34 -15.87
N THR A 688 -8.54 9.45 -16.85
CA THR A 688 -7.26 8.85 -17.21
C THR A 688 -6.30 9.88 -17.79
N LEU A 689 -6.78 10.78 -18.65
CA LEU A 689 -5.97 11.84 -19.26
C LEU A 689 -5.39 12.79 -18.19
N ALA A 690 -6.21 13.23 -17.24
CA ALA A 690 -5.75 14.09 -16.14
C ALA A 690 -4.68 13.43 -15.27
N ARG A 691 -4.84 12.13 -14.98
CA ARG A 691 -3.81 11.35 -14.28
C ARG A 691 -2.53 11.22 -15.10
N THR A 692 -2.63 10.97 -16.40
CA THR A 692 -1.45 10.91 -17.27
C THR A 692 -0.70 12.24 -17.32
N ILE A 693 -1.41 13.37 -17.34
CA ILE A 693 -0.79 14.70 -17.21
C ILE A 693 0.02 14.78 -15.90
N GLY A 694 -0.56 14.36 -14.78
CA GLY A 694 0.15 14.29 -13.49
C GLY A 694 1.40 13.40 -13.51
N GLY A 695 1.29 12.20 -14.09
CA GLY A 695 2.42 11.28 -14.23
C GLY A 695 3.55 11.84 -15.09
N LEU A 696 3.21 12.54 -16.19
CA LEU A 696 4.18 13.23 -17.04
C LEU A 696 4.84 14.41 -16.33
N ILE A 697 4.12 15.17 -15.49
CA ILE A 697 4.70 16.20 -14.63
C ILE A 697 5.71 15.58 -13.66
N SER A 698 5.39 14.42 -13.08
CA SER A 698 6.35 13.68 -12.24
C SER A 698 7.57 13.21 -13.02
N LEU A 699 7.41 12.74 -14.26
CA LEU A 699 8.53 12.35 -15.11
C LEU A 699 9.44 13.54 -15.44
N TRP A 700 8.84 14.67 -15.80
CA TRP A 700 9.53 15.93 -16.08
C TRP A 700 10.35 16.39 -14.88
N TRP A 701 9.75 16.38 -13.68
CA TRP A 701 10.39 16.80 -12.44
C TRP A 701 11.60 15.94 -12.06
N ARG A 702 11.47 14.62 -12.22
CA ARG A 702 12.54 13.67 -11.87
C ARG A 702 13.66 13.67 -12.91
N ARG A 703 13.31 13.53 -14.19
CA ARG A 703 14.28 13.23 -15.26
C ARG A 703 14.92 14.46 -15.87
N TRP A 704 14.19 15.57 -16.00
CA TRP A 704 14.71 16.78 -16.64
C TRP A 704 15.15 17.84 -15.62
N LYS A 705 14.51 17.89 -14.45
CA LYS A 705 14.89 18.83 -13.38
C LYS A 705 15.86 18.23 -12.35
N GLY A 706 16.01 16.90 -12.28
CA GLY A 706 16.93 16.24 -11.33
C GLY A 706 16.62 16.51 -9.86
N ARG A 707 15.37 16.84 -9.52
CA ARG A 707 14.98 17.26 -8.16
C ARG A 707 14.43 16.10 -7.31
N SER A 708 14.49 16.28 -6.00
CA SER A 708 13.93 15.32 -5.03
C SER A 708 12.43 15.10 -5.23
N GLU A 709 11.96 13.90 -4.87
CA GLU A 709 10.54 13.51 -5.03
C GLU A 709 9.63 14.13 -3.96
N THR A 710 10.18 14.50 -2.81
CA THR A 710 9.40 14.99 -1.67
C THR A 710 8.55 16.23 -2.01
N PRO A 711 9.08 17.30 -2.64
CA PRO A 711 8.29 18.49 -2.94
C PRO A 711 7.12 18.22 -3.90
N ILE A 712 7.32 17.37 -4.91
CA ILE A 712 6.26 17.08 -5.88
C ILE A 712 5.15 16.20 -5.26
N ILE A 713 5.51 15.30 -4.34
CA ILE A 713 4.52 14.53 -3.56
C ILE A 713 3.72 15.47 -2.64
N VAL A 714 4.38 16.45 -2.01
CA VAL A 714 3.69 17.46 -1.17
C VAL A 714 2.73 18.31 -2.00
N LEU A 715 3.14 18.75 -3.18
CA LEU A 715 2.27 19.43 -4.14
C LEU A 715 1.03 18.58 -4.46
N ALA A 716 1.24 17.34 -4.89
CA ALA A 716 0.17 16.42 -5.26
C ALA A 716 -0.82 16.18 -4.11
N SER A 717 -0.30 16.08 -2.89
CA SER A 717 -1.11 15.89 -1.68
C SER A 717 -1.99 17.10 -1.38
N GLY A 718 -1.46 18.32 -1.56
CA GLY A 718 -2.25 19.54 -1.43
C GLY A 718 -3.35 19.61 -2.48
N LEU A 719 -3.07 19.22 -3.74
CA LEU A 719 -4.09 19.16 -4.79
C LEU A 719 -5.23 18.19 -4.43
N ILE A 720 -4.91 16.98 -3.97
CA ILE A 720 -5.92 15.97 -3.62
C ILE A 720 -6.72 16.39 -2.38
N LEU A 721 -6.05 16.91 -1.34
CA LEU A 721 -6.73 17.35 -0.12
C LEU A 721 -7.59 18.59 -0.33
N GLY A 722 -7.15 19.53 -1.17
CA GLY A 722 -7.89 20.75 -1.48
C GLY A 722 -9.25 20.44 -2.10
N GLU A 723 -9.26 19.62 -3.15
CA GLU A 723 -10.50 19.21 -3.82
C GLU A 723 -11.30 18.23 -2.97
N GLY A 724 -10.66 17.25 -2.33
CA GLY A 724 -11.34 16.31 -1.45
C GLY A 724 -12.07 17.01 -0.29
N LEU A 725 -11.45 18.02 0.34
CA LEU A 725 -12.08 18.77 1.42
C LEU A 725 -13.17 19.71 0.91
N PHE A 726 -12.91 20.45 -0.17
CA PHE A 726 -13.90 21.37 -0.71
C PHE A 726 -15.04 20.67 -1.47
N SER A 727 -14.93 19.37 -1.73
CA SER A 727 -16.07 18.54 -2.11
C SER A 727 -17.18 18.55 -1.03
N ILE A 728 -16.83 18.76 0.24
CA ILE A 728 -17.81 18.94 1.34
C ILE A 728 -18.57 20.25 1.15
N VAL A 729 -17.90 21.31 0.69
CA VAL A 729 -18.57 22.58 0.36
C VAL A 729 -19.54 22.36 -0.79
N ASN A 730 -19.12 21.65 -1.84
CA ASN A 730 -20.01 21.30 -2.96
C ASN A 730 -21.20 20.44 -2.51
N LEU A 731 -20.98 19.51 -1.58
CA LEU A 731 -22.02 18.68 -0.97
C LEU A 731 -23.02 19.54 -0.17
N LEU A 732 -22.55 20.54 0.57
CA LEU A 732 -23.41 21.51 1.28
C LEU A 732 -24.19 22.38 0.30
N LEU A 733 -23.55 22.92 -0.74
CA LEU A 733 -24.20 23.72 -1.78
C LEU A 733 -25.28 22.90 -2.50
N ALA A 734 -24.98 21.65 -2.86
CA ALA A 734 -25.94 20.72 -3.46
C ALA A 734 -27.10 20.40 -2.51
N SER A 735 -26.82 20.17 -1.23
CA SER A 735 -27.84 19.94 -0.20
C SER A 735 -28.77 21.14 -0.02
N LEU A 736 -28.23 22.36 -0.10
CA LEU A 736 -28.98 23.61 -0.08
C LEU A 736 -29.65 23.95 -1.43
N LYS A 737 -29.50 23.09 -2.45
CA LYS A 737 -30.04 23.27 -3.80
C LYS A 737 -29.60 24.59 -4.45
N VAL A 738 -28.38 25.04 -4.19
CA VAL A 738 -27.79 26.21 -4.84
C VAL A 738 -27.64 25.91 -6.33
N PRO A 739 -28.19 26.74 -7.24
CA PRO A 739 -28.14 26.47 -8.67
C PRO A 739 -26.72 26.56 -9.23
N HIS A 740 -26.46 25.75 -10.27
CA HIS A 740 -25.28 25.89 -11.12
C HIS A 740 -25.44 27.13 -12.03
N LEU A 741 -24.31 27.73 -12.46
CA LEU A 741 -24.28 28.89 -13.36
C LEU A 741 -24.43 28.50 -14.84
#